data_AF-A0A8J5RHA1-F1
#
_entry.id   AF-A0A8J5RHA1-F1
#
_cell.length_a   1.000
_cell.length_b   1.000
_cell.length_c   1.000
_cell.angle_alpha   90.00
_cell.angle_beta   90.00
_cell.angle_gamma   90.00
#
_symmetry.space_group_name_H-M   'P 1'
#
loop_
_entity.id
_entity.type
_entity.pdbx_description
1 polymer ?
#
loop_
_entity_poly.entity_id
_entity_poly.type
_entity_poly.pdbx_seq_one_letter_code
_entity_poly.pdbx_strand_id
1 'polypeptide(L)'
;MQTPLRLQQRPPAVGAARRRRLLPPRRAGWCRCCAGAGAGADAGKAQARRAYPYDEIEPRWQTHWEDHRTFRTPDIGDGLDTSKPKCYILDMFPYPSGAGLHVGHPLGYTATDILSRFKRMQGFNVLHPMGWDAFGLPAEQYAIETGTHPKITTERNIGRFRSQLKSLGFSYDWDREISTTEPTYYKWTQWIFLQLLKRGLAYQAEVPVNWCPALGTVLANEEIVDGVSERGGHPVIRKPMRQWMLRITSYADRLLEDLDELDWPESIKEMQRNWIGRSEGAELEFSAVDKEGYDLGANLLVYTTRPDTIFGATYLVVAPEHALLPSLTSEEQRVHVEEYRELAARKSELERTDLQKEKTGVFSGSYAKNPATKEIIPIWVADYVLGSYGTGAIMAVPAHDSRDHEFALQYKPPIIKVVSPPNGNCNSEEAYADDGIMINSSNSSSGLNINGMISKDAALKVTEWVESNGFGKKKVNYKLRDWLFARQRYWGEPFPVIYRDDTNEMVPLTENQLPLTLPELDDFTPTGTGEPPLTKATDWVKTIEPLSGKPARRETSTMPQWAGSCWYYLRFMDPKNSRTLVDKAKESYWGPVDIYVGGAEHSVLHLLYARFWHKVLYDIGIVSTKEPFKCLINQGLILGEVEYSAYRDNEGKWVSADSNSNLIDCYQEKVPADKVTKVGDHYVLKDDANIRLNARAYKMSKSRGNVVNPDDVVSEYGADSLRLYEMFMGPLRYASIFIDEVTTILES
;
A
#
# COMPACT_ATOMS: atom_id res chain seq x y z
N MET A 1 -30.96 -51.50 28.73
CA MET A 1 -31.51 -51.07 27.42
C MET A 1 -30.32 -50.83 26.49
N GLN A 2 -29.61 -51.86 26.01
CA GLN A 2 -29.89 -52.75 24.88
C GLN A 2 -30.07 -52.04 23.50
N THR A 3 -28.92 -51.91 22.81
CA THR A 3 -28.64 -52.31 21.40
C THR A 3 -29.26 -51.51 20.22
N PRO A 4 -28.80 -51.68 18.94
CA PRO A 4 -27.73 -50.86 18.32
C PRO A 4 -28.11 -50.29 16.92
N LEU A 5 -27.20 -49.49 16.34
CA LEU A 5 -27.21 -49.10 14.92
C LEU A 5 -26.92 -50.31 14.00
N ARG A 6 -27.80 -50.52 13.01
CA ARG A 6 -27.64 -51.49 11.90
C ARG A 6 -27.32 -50.77 10.59
N LEU A 7 -26.40 -51.38 9.85
CA LEU A 7 -26.02 -51.16 8.45
C LEU A 7 -27.18 -51.35 7.45
N GLN A 8 -27.05 -50.67 6.29
CA GLN A 8 -27.42 -51.01 4.89
C GLN A 8 -27.93 -49.75 4.17
N GLN A 9 -27.66 -49.42 2.90
CA GLN A 9 -27.17 -50.13 1.71
C GLN A 9 -26.83 -49.06 0.64
N ARG A 10 -25.85 -49.30 -0.24
CA ARG A 10 -25.73 -48.65 -1.57
C ARG A 10 -26.82 -49.20 -2.50
N PRO A 11 -27.42 -48.40 -3.41
CA PRO A 11 -27.06 -48.49 -4.85
C PRO A 11 -27.42 -47.20 -5.66
N PRO A 12 -27.33 -47.15 -7.01
CA PRO A 12 -26.51 -47.90 -7.98
C PRO A 12 -25.63 -47.01 -8.90
N ALA A 13 -24.72 -47.66 -9.62
CA ALA A 13 -23.96 -47.09 -10.74
C ALA A 13 -24.79 -47.08 -12.05
N VAL A 14 -24.73 -45.97 -12.78
CA VAL A 14 -25.17 -45.77 -14.18
C VAL A 14 -24.26 -44.65 -14.72
N GLY A 15 -23.63 -44.65 -15.89
CA GLY A 15 -23.53 -45.52 -17.04
C GLY A 15 -22.76 -44.74 -18.12
N ALA A 16 -21.84 -45.41 -18.81
CA ALA A 16 -21.22 -45.08 -20.11
C ALA A 16 -21.02 -43.59 -20.54
N ALA A 17 -19.75 -43.20 -20.60
CA ALA A 17 -19.27 -42.00 -21.30
C ALA A 17 -19.65 -42.03 -22.79
N ARG A 18 -20.49 -41.08 -23.23
CA ARG A 18 -20.63 -40.69 -24.64
C ARG A 18 -19.69 -39.54 -24.95
N ARG A 19 -18.70 -39.80 -25.80
CA ARG A 19 -17.87 -38.78 -26.47
C ARG A 19 -18.77 -37.78 -27.20
N ARG A 20 -18.81 -36.51 -26.76
CA ARG A 20 -19.32 -35.41 -27.58
C ARG A 20 -18.19 -34.96 -28.51
N ARG A 21 -18.38 -35.19 -29.81
CA ARG A 21 -17.59 -34.54 -30.87
C ARG A 21 -17.82 -33.03 -30.78
N LEU A 22 -16.73 -32.27 -30.69
CA LEU A 22 -16.70 -30.84 -30.96
C LEU A 22 -17.10 -30.62 -32.43
N LEU A 23 -18.15 -29.85 -32.68
CA LEU A 23 -18.48 -29.28 -33.98
C LEU A 23 -17.83 -27.90 -34.08
N PRO A 24 -17.29 -27.49 -35.24
CA PRO A 24 -16.65 -26.19 -35.41
C PRO A 24 -17.69 -25.06 -35.47
N PRO A 25 -17.31 -23.81 -35.16
CA PRO A 25 -18.24 -22.68 -35.21
C PRO A 25 -18.65 -22.37 -36.66
N ARG A 26 -19.94 -22.09 -36.82
CA ARG A 26 -20.57 -21.73 -38.09
C ARG A 26 -20.09 -20.36 -38.55
N ARG A 27 -19.49 -20.29 -39.75
CA ARG A 27 -19.31 -19.05 -40.51
C ARG A 27 -20.68 -18.47 -40.88
N ALA A 28 -20.94 -17.22 -40.54
CA ALA A 28 -22.07 -16.46 -41.08
C ALA A 28 -21.77 -16.13 -42.55
N GLY A 29 -22.45 -16.82 -43.46
CA GLY A 29 -22.42 -16.56 -44.89
C GLY A 29 -23.30 -15.35 -45.22
N TRP A 30 -22.71 -14.35 -45.88
CA TRP A 30 -23.45 -13.25 -46.50
C TRP A 30 -24.24 -13.76 -47.70
N CYS A 31 -25.55 -13.47 -47.70
CA CYS A 31 -26.46 -13.76 -48.81
C CYS A 31 -26.13 -12.93 -50.05
N ARG A 32 -26.04 -13.60 -51.20
CA ARG A 32 -25.98 -13.02 -52.55
C ARG A 32 -27.32 -13.25 -53.24
N CYS A 33 -27.95 -12.19 -53.74
CA CYS A 33 -28.98 -12.11 -54.80
C CYS A 33 -29.33 -10.61 -54.90
N CYS A 34 -29.40 -9.87 -56.01
CA CYS A 34 -29.32 -10.07 -57.46
C CYS A 34 -29.03 -8.67 -58.06
N ALA A 35 -28.19 -8.55 -59.11
CA ALA A 35 -28.30 -7.47 -60.10
C ALA A 35 -27.51 -7.79 -61.38
N GLY A 36 -28.26 -8.05 -62.46
CA GLY A 36 -28.05 -7.68 -63.86
C GLY A 36 -26.65 -7.69 -64.49
N ALA A 37 -26.53 -8.49 -65.55
CA ALA A 37 -25.46 -8.39 -66.56
C ALA A 37 -25.63 -7.16 -67.48
N GLY A 38 -24.52 -6.50 -67.81
CA GLY A 38 -24.41 -5.47 -68.85
C GLY A 38 -22.93 -5.12 -69.08
N ALA A 39 -22.46 -5.26 -70.33
CA ALA A 39 -21.07 -5.19 -70.76
C ALA A 39 -20.53 -3.74 -70.90
N GLY A 40 -19.19 -3.57 -70.78
CA GLY A 40 -18.48 -2.42 -71.36
C GLY A 40 -17.27 -1.87 -70.58
N ALA A 41 -16.07 -2.27 -71.02
CA ALA A 41 -14.82 -1.52 -71.10
C ALA A 41 -14.32 -0.61 -69.93
N ASP A 42 -13.28 -1.14 -69.27
CA ASP A 42 -11.93 -0.56 -69.06
C ASP A 42 -11.67 0.73 -68.25
N ALA A 43 -10.49 0.69 -67.61
CA ALA A 43 -9.72 1.77 -66.98
C ALA A 43 -10.18 2.34 -65.64
N GLY A 44 -9.75 1.69 -64.56
CA GLY A 44 -9.75 2.28 -63.22
C GLY A 44 -9.38 1.30 -62.12
N LYS A 45 -8.23 0.61 -62.20
CA LYS A 45 -7.67 -0.09 -61.03
C LYS A 45 -7.24 0.97 -60.02
N ALA A 46 -8.18 1.45 -59.21
CA ALA A 46 -7.86 1.93 -57.88
C ALA A 46 -7.25 0.73 -57.16
N GLN A 47 -5.92 0.73 -57.05
CA GLN A 47 -5.17 -0.22 -56.26
C GLN A 47 -5.70 -0.06 -54.83
N ALA A 48 -6.64 -0.92 -54.42
CA ALA A 48 -7.10 -0.98 -53.05
C ALA A 48 -5.84 -1.08 -52.20
N ARG A 49 -5.52 -0.03 -51.43
CA ARG A 49 -4.37 -0.05 -50.53
C ARG A 49 -4.53 -1.31 -49.68
N ARG A 50 -3.60 -2.27 -49.82
CA ARG A 50 -3.54 -3.40 -48.88
C ARG A 50 -3.52 -2.81 -47.48
N ALA A 51 -4.35 -3.34 -46.58
CA ALA A 51 -4.23 -3.04 -45.16
C ALA A 51 -2.76 -3.23 -44.74
N TYR A 52 -2.25 -2.36 -43.86
CA TYR A 52 -0.89 -2.46 -43.34
C TYR A 52 -0.71 -3.87 -42.72
N PRO A 53 0.22 -4.71 -43.23
CA PRO A 53 0.31 -6.12 -42.84
C PRO A 53 1.11 -6.28 -41.55
N TYR A 54 0.54 -5.82 -40.43
CA TYR A 54 1.17 -5.88 -39.11
C TYR A 54 1.47 -7.32 -38.66
N ASP A 55 0.62 -8.27 -39.05
CA ASP A 55 0.73 -9.70 -38.79
C ASP A 55 1.98 -10.35 -39.43
N GLU A 56 2.46 -9.78 -40.53
CA GLU A 56 3.73 -10.19 -41.17
C GLU A 56 4.93 -9.38 -40.65
N ILE A 57 4.75 -8.07 -40.41
CA ILE A 57 5.84 -7.15 -40.11
C ILE A 57 6.31 -7.24 -38.66
N GLU A 58 5.38 -7.24 -37.70
CA GLU A 58 5.71 -7.17 -36.27
C GLU A 58 6.46 -8.42 -35.80
N PRO A 59 6.02 -9.67 -36.07
CA PRO A 59 6.75 -10.86 -35.66
C PRO A 59 8.14 -10.96 -36.30
N ARG A 60 8.29 -10.50 -37.55
CA ARG A 60 9.59 -10.48 -38.25
C ARG A 60 10.60 -9.60 -37.51
N TRP A 61 10.22 -8.39 -37.11
CA TRP A 61 11.11 -7.49 -36.41
C TRP A 61 11.34 -7.90 -34.95
N GLN A 62 10.32 -8.40 -34.27
CA GLN A 62 10.45 -8.94 -32.92
C GLN A 62 11.44 -10.11 -32.89
N THR A 63 11.33 -11.05 -33.84
CA THR A 63 12.27 -12.16 -34.01
C THR A 63 13.69 -11.64 -34.31
N HIS A 64 13.81 -10.69 -35.23
CA HIS A 64 15.11 -10.08 -35.54
C HIS A 64 15.77 -9.47 -34.30
N TRP A 65 15.04 -8.69 -33.50
CA TRP A 65 15.58 -8.07 -32.30
C TRP A 65 15.99 -9.06 -31.21
N GLU A 66 15.23 -10.14 -31.05
CA GLU A 66 15.55 -11.23 -30.13
C GLU A 66 16.82 -11.98 -30.59
N ASP A 67 16.85 -12.46 -31.84
CA ASP A 67 17.95 -13.26 -32.38
C ASP A 67 19.28 -12.49 -32.38
N HIS A 68 19.22 -11.18 -32.62
CA HIS A 68 20.40 -10.31 -32.64
C HIS A 68 20.68 -9.65 -31.29
N ARG A 69 19.87 -9.92 -30.25
CA ARG A 69 19.97 -9.29 -28.92
C ARG A 69 20.08 -7.76 -29.03
N THR A 70 19.30 -7.14 -29.92
CA THR A 70 19.45 -5.74 -30.34
C THR A 70 19.41 -4.75 -29.18
N PHE A 71 18.66 -5.08 -28.12
CA PHE A 71 18.44 -4.20 -26.97
C PHE A 71 19.29 -4.53 -25.76
N ARG A 72 20.17 -5.54 -25.86
CA ARG A 72 21.12 -5.91 -24.83
C ARG A 72 21.97 -4.70 -24.43
N THR A 73 22.08 -4.45 -23.14
CA THR A 73 22.94 -3.40 -22.58
C THR A 73 24.33 -3.99 -22.28
N PRO A 74 25.39 -3.57 -23.00
CA PRO A 74 26.75 -4.04 -22.75
C PRO A 74 27.18 -3.81 -21.30
N ASP A 75 28.01 -4.70 -20.76
CA ASP A 75 28.52 -4.61 -19.39
C ASP A 75 29.87 -3.86 -19.35
N ILE A 76 30.24 -3.31 -18.19
CA ILE A 76 31.59 -2.77 -17.97
C ILE A 76 32.60 -3.90 -18.19
N GLY A 77 33.58 -3.66 -19.08
CA GLY A 77 34.56 -4.68 -19.48
C GLY A 77 34.06 -5.65 -20.56
N ASP A 78 32.82 -5.52 -21.03
CA ASP A 78 32.23 -6.31 -22.12
C ASP A 78 31.54 -5.41 -23.15
N GLY A 79 32.36 -4.64 -23.88
CA GLY A 79 31.93 -3.84 -25.03
C GLY A 79 31.21 -2.52 -24.69
N LEU A 80 31.07 -2.17 -23.41
CA LEU A 80 30.49 -0.89 -23.00
C LEU A 80 31.49 0.27 -23.17
N ASP A 81 31.17 1.22 -24.06
CA ASP A 81 31.89 2.48 -24.20
C ASP A 81 31.40 3.49 -23.15
N THR A 82 32.14 3.60 -22.05
CA THR A 82 31.79 4.47 -20.91
C THR A 82 31.98 5.96 -21.20
N SER A 83 32.51 6.36 -22.37
CA SER A 83 32.56 7.77 -22.78
C SER A 83 31.20 8.31 -23.23
N LYS A 84 30.28 7.42 -23.61
CA LYS A 84 28.90 7.78 -23.96
C LYS A 84 28.06 8.09 -22.72
N PRO A 85 27.11 9.02 -22.83
CA PRO A 85 26.19 9.30 -21.73
C PRO A 85 25.31 8.07 -21.46
N LYS A 86 25.08 7.76 -20.17
CA LYS A 86 24.19 6.68 -19.74
C LYS A 86 22.76 7.18 -19.53
N CYS A 87 21.80 6.29 -19.64
CA CYS A 87 20.42 6.51 -19.23
C CYS A 87 19.82 5.20 -18.71
N TYR A 88 19.50 5.16 -17.42
CA TYR A 88 18.82 4.05 -16.77
C TYR A 88 17.33 4.38 -16.65
N ILE A 89 16.53 3.73 -17.50
CA ILE A 89 15.07 3.87 -17.56
C ILE A 89 14.49 2.59 -16.98
N LEU A 90 13.61 2.73 -16.00
CA LEU A 90 13.10 1.59 -15.25
C LEU A 90 11.59 1.65 -15.10
N ASP A 91 10.95 0.55 -15.47
CA ASP A 91 9.56 0.28 -15.15
C ASP A 91 9.42 -0.33 -13.76
N MET A 92 8.31 -0.03 -13.10
CA MET A 92 7.85 -0.86 -12.00
C MET A 92 7.49 -2.26 -12.52
N PHE A 93 8.35 -3.23 -12.19
CA PHE A 93 8.20 -4.61 -12.64
C PHE A 93 6.88 -5.26 -12.15
N PRO A 94 6.23 -6.11 -12.96
CA PRO A 94 4.89 -6.58 -12.64
C PRO A 94 4.86 -7.74 -11.62
N TYR A 95 3.73 -7.86 -10.93
CA TYR A 95 3.36 -9.06 -10.19
C TYR A 95 2.82 -10.13 -11.16
N PRO A 96 3.42 -11.34 -11.27
CA PRO A 96 2.94 -12.42 -12.14
C PRO A 96 1.76 -13.17 -11.50
N SER A 97 0.71 -12.43 -11.12
CA SER A 97 -0.36 -12.87 -10.22
C SER A 97 -1.66 -13.31 -10.91
N GLY A 98 -1.71 -13.39 -12.25
CA GLY A 98 -2.88 -13.95 -12.93
C GLY A 98 -2.60 -14.32 -14.39
N ALA A 99 -3.66 -14.48 -15.19
CA ALA A 99 -3.59 -15.05 -16.55
C ALA A 99 -2.83 -14.23 -17.63
N GLY A 100 -2.10 -13.19 -17.24
CA GLY A 100 -1.42 -12.26 -18.14
C GLY A 100 -1.63 -10.79 -17.77
N LEU A 101 -1.10 -9.93 -18.64
CA LEU A 101 -1.31 -8.49 -18.68
C LEU A 101 -2.77 -8.15 -19.02
N HIS A 102 -3.17 -6.94 -18.67
CA HIS A 102 -4.30 -6.21 -19.26
C HIS A 102 -3.76 -4.92 -19.89
N VAL A 103 -4.51 -4.28 -20.78
CA VAL A 103 -4.09 -3.05 -21.52
C VAL A 103 -3.67 -1.88 -20.62
N GLY A 104 -4.08 -1.84 -19.35
CA GLY A 104 -3.51 -0.88 -18.39
C GLY A 104 -2.01 -1.06 -18.05
N HIS A 105 -1.42 -2.26 -18.19
CA HIS A 105 0.00 -2.46 -17.89
C HIS A 105 0.91 -1.86 -18.98
N PRO A 106 0.66 -2.14 -20.30
CA PRO A 106 1.51 -1.62 -21.35
C PRO A 106 1.60 -0.10 -21.41
N LEU A 107 0.61 0.68 -20.96
CA LEU A 107 0.68 2.16 -20.99
C LEU A 107 2.01 2.74 -20.46
N GLY A 108 2.43 2.33 -19.26
CA GLY A 108 3.70 2.77 -18.68
C GLY A 108 4.91 2.23 -19.44
N TYR A 109 4.84 0.94 -19.81
CA TYR A 109 5.90 0.20 -20.51
C TYR A 109 6.13 0.72 -21.94
N THR A 110 5.07 1.18 -22.61
CA THR A 110 5.10 1.84 -23.91
C THR A 110 5.82 3.18 -23.81
N ALA A 111 5.55 3.98 -22.77
CA ALA A 111 6.20 5.25 -22.56
C ALA A 111 7.72 5.11 -22.30
N THR A 112 8.11 4.15 -21.45
CA THR A 112 9.53 3.85 -21.19
C THR A 112 10.22 3.22 -22.39
N ASP A 113 9.54 2.41 -23.19
CA ASP A 113 10.08 1.87 -24.44
C ASP A 113 10.36 2.97 -25.47
N ILE A 114 9.42 3.89 -25.67
CA ILE A 114 9.58 5.05 -26.56
C ILE A 114 10.81 5.86 -26.15
N LEU A 115 10.91 6.19 -24.86
CA LEU A 115 12.02 6.95 -24.32
C LEU A 115 13.36 6.19 -24.45
N SER A 116 13.36 4.89 -24.18
CA SER A 116 14.54 4.03 -24.30
C SER A 116 15.05 3.99 -25.74
N ARG A 117 14.15 3.79 -26.72
CA ARG A 117 14.50 3.82 -28.14
C ARG A 117 15.01 5.20 -28.57
N PHE A 118 14.33 6.26 -28.15
CA PHE A 118 14.76 7.64 -28.41
C PHE A 118 16.17 7.91 -27.89
N LYS A 119 16.47 7.53 -26.63
CA LYS A 119 17.81 7.71 -26.04
C LYS A 119 18.88 6.88 -26.74
N ARG A 120 18.59 5.62 -27.09
CA ARG A 120 19.51 4.78 -27.89
C ARG A 120 19.83 5.44 -29.24
N MET A 121 18.82 5.99 -29.93
CA MET A 121 19.00 6.71 -31.21
C MET A 121 19.82 8.00 -31.07
N GLN A 122 19.81 8.63 -29.89
CA GLN A 122 20.67 9.77 -29.56
C GLN A 122 22.12 9.36 -29.18
N GLY A 123 22.45 8.06 -29.20
CA GLY A 123 23.78 7.56 -28.88
C GLY A 123 24.04 7.33 -27.39
N PHE A 124 23.00 7.32 -26.54
CA PHE A 124 23.15 6.98 -25.12
C PHE A 124 23.35 5.47 -24.92
N ASN A 125 24.10 5.10 -23.89
CA ASN A 125 24.04 3.76 -23.33
C ASN A 125 22.78 3.64 -22.48
N VAL A 126 21.82 2.82 -22.93
CA VAL A 126 20.53 2.68 -22.25
C VAL A 126 20.47 1.35 -21.51
N LEU A 127 20.17 1.39 -20.22
CA LEU A 127 19.77 0.24 -19.41
C LEU A 127 18.24 0.29 -19.29
N HIS A 128 17.56 -0.69 -19.89
CA HIS A 128 16.10 -0.84 -19.85
C HIS A 128 15.76 -2.31 -19.55
N PRO A 129 15.73 -2.70 -18.28
CA PRO A 129 15.55 -4.08 -17.86
C PRO A 129 14.09 -4.41 -17.53
N MET A 130 13.80 -5.70 -17.36
CA MET A 130 12.50 -6.18 -16.86
C MET A 130 12.71 -7.40 -15.95
N GLY A 131 11.79 -7.62 -15.00
CA GLY A 131 11.82 -8.75 -14.08
C GLY A 131 10.45 -9.01 -13.46
N TRP A 132 10.41 -9.78 -12.38
CA TRP A 132 9.14 -10.26 -11.81
C TRP A 132 9.12 -10.17 -10.29
N ASP A 133 8.16 -9.44 -9.74
CA ASP A 133 7.87 -9.48 -8.29
C ASP A 133 6.97 -10.67 -7.97
N ALA A 134 7.59 -11.82 -7.75
CA ALA A 134 6.99 -13.13 -7.88
C ALA A 134 6.61 -13.81 -6.56
N PHE A 135 7.05 -13.27 -5.42
CA PHE A 135 6.59 -13.67 -4.09
C PHE A 135 5.30 -12.95 -3.69
N GLY A 136 4.65 -13.41 -2.61
CA GLY A 136 3.54 -12.71 -2.00
C GLY A 136 2.18 -13.39 -2.10
N LEU A 137 1.22 -12.72 -1.45
CA LEU A 137 -0.15 -13.20 -1.26
C LEU A 137 -0.92 -13.52 -2.55
N PRO A 138 -0.85 -12.71 -3.63
CA PRO A 138 -1.62 -13.03 -4.84
C PRO A 138 -1.29 -14.41 -5.43
N ALA A 139 0.00 -14.74 -5.53
CA ALA A 139 0.42 -16.01 -6.11
C ALA A 139 0.04 -17.20 -5.20
N GLU A 140 0.14 -17.00 -3.88
CA GLU A 140 -0.25 -17.99 -2.88
C GLU A 140 -1.76 -18.26 -2.86
N GLN A 141 -2.59 -17.23 -2.89
CA GLN A 141 -4.05 -17.40 -2.91
C GLN A 141 -4.52 -18.14 -4.15
N TYR A 142 -4.01 -17.74 -5.32
CA TYR A 142 -4.32 -18.43 -6.57
C TYR A 142 -3.86 -19.90 -6.54
N ALA A 143 -2.69 -20.17 -5.94
CA ALA A 143 -2.20 -21.53 -5.74
C ALA A 143 -3.12 -22.36 -4.83
N ILE A 144 -3.63 -21.78 -3.74
CA ILE A 144 -4.58 -22.43 -2.82
C ILE A 144 -5.91 -22.72 -3.54
N GLU A 145 -6.47 -21.74 -4.24
CA GLU A 145 -7.75 -21.86 -4.95
C GLU A 145 -7.72 -22.91 -6.06
N THR A 146 -6.58 -23.04 -6.75
CA THR A 146 -6.41 -23.97 -7.87
C THR A 146 -5.79 -25.31 -7.48
N GLY A 147 -5.34 -25.47 -6.23
CA GLY A 147 -4.62 -26.66 -5.76
C GLY A 147 -3.29 -26.90 -6.50
N THR A 148 -2.68 -25.86 -7.07
CA THR A 148 -1.40 -25.96 -7.80
C THR A 148 -0.30 -25.26 -7.02
N HIS A 149 0.86 -25.89 -6.84
CA HIS A 149 1.97 -25.30 -6.08
C HIS A 149 2.37 -23.91 -6.62
N PRO A 150 2.59 -22.89 -5.76
CA PRO A 150 2.81 -21.51 -6.18
C PRO A 150 4.03 -21.33 -7.09
N LYS A 151 5.10 -22.10 -6.90
CA LYS A 151 6.25 -22.12 -7.83
C LYS A 151 5.84 -22.38 -9.29
N ILE A 152 4.97 -23.37 -9.51
CA ILE A 152 4.54 -23.79 -10.84
C ILE A 152 3.66 -22.72 -11.48
N THR A 153 2.71 -22.17 -10.70
CA THR A 153 1.82 -21.11 -11.21
C THR A 153 2.59 -19.83 -11.51
N THR A 154 3.53 -19.45 -10.65
CA THR A 154 4.42 -18.30 -10.84
C THR A 154 5.30 -18.47 -12.09
N GLU A 155 5.98 -19.60 -12.28
CA GLU A 155 6.82 -19.85 -13.46
C GLU A 155 6.01 -19.78 -14.76
N ARG A 156 4.80 -20.37 -14.76
CA ARG A 156 3.87 -20.30 -15.89
C ARG A 156 3.43 -18.86 -16.17
N ASN A 157 3.08 -18.11 -15.14
CA ASN A 157 2.63 -16.71 -15.28
C ASN A 157 3.76 -15.81 -15.76
N ILE A 158 4.99 -15.99 -15.25
CA ILE A 158 6.19 -15.31 -15.75
C ILE A 158 6.36 -15.56 -17.25
N GLY A 159 6.28 -16.83 -17.68
CA GLY A 159 6.36 -17.18 -19.11
C GLY A 159 5.29 -16.49 -19.96
N ARG A 160 4.06 -16.40 -19.44
CA ARG A 160 2.95 -15.71 -20.10
C ARG A 160 3.19 -14.20 -20.21
N PHE A 161 3.55 -13.54 -19.11
CA PHE A 161 3.83 -12.10 -19.13
C PHE A 161 5.00 -11.80 -20.08
N ARG A 162 6.07 -12.60 -20.03
CA ARG A 162 7.21 -12.48 -20.95
C ARG A 162 6.76 -12.56 -22.41
N SER A 163 5.91 -13.52 -22.77
CA SER A 163 5.42 -13.65 -24.15
C SER A 163 4.62 -12.43 -24.60
N GLN A 164 3.79 -11.85 -23.72
CA GLN A 164 2.99 -10.68 -24.04
C GLN A 164 3.84 -9.40 -24.17
N LEU A 165 4.82 -9.21 -23.29
CA LEU A 165 5.75 -8.08 -23.40
C LEU A 165 6.60 -8.17 -24.68
N LYS A 166 7.00 -9.38 -25.08
CA LYS A 166 7.70 -9.61 -26.35
C LYS A 166 6.81 -9.35 -27.57
N SER A 167 5.54 -9.76 -27.54
CA SER A 167 4.60 -9.51 -28.64
C SER A 167 4.23 -8.03 -28.79
N LEU A 168 4.39 -7.22 -27.74
CA LEU A 168 4.26 -5.76 -27.79
C LEU A 168 5.53 -5.07 -28.34
N GLY A 169 6.61 -5.82 -28.59
CA GLY A 169 7.83 -5.30 -29.18
C GLY A 169 8.62 -4.35 -28.27
N PHE A 170 8.53 -4.51 -26.96
CA PHE A 170 9.30 -3.69 -26.01
C PHE A 170 10.79 -4.03 -26.03
N SER A 171 11.62 -2.99 -25.87
CA SER A 171 13.06 -3.01 -26.04
C SER A 171 13.82 -3.29 -24.75
N TYR A 172 13.42 -4.37 -24.07
CA TYR A 172 14.03 -4.82 -22.82
C TYR A 172 15.33 -5.58 -23.05
N ASP A 173 16.25 -5.46 -22.08
CA ASP A 173 17.41 -6.33 -21.95
C ASP A 173 17.04 -7.61 -21.19
N TRP A 174 16.59 -8.63 -21.92
CA TRP A 174 16.21 -9.93 -21.37
C TRP A 174 17.38 -10.71 -20.76
N ASP A 175 18.64 -10.34 -21.02
CA ASP A 175 19.80 -10.98 -20.35
C ASP A 175 19.92 -10.61 -18.87
N ARG A 176 19.19 -9.56 -18.47
CA ARG A 176 19.12 -9.03 -17.11
C ARG A 176 17.81 -9.36 -16.41
N GLU A 177 17.03 -10.28 -16.96
CA GLU A 177 15.80 -10.76 -16.34
C GLU A 177 16.08 -11.36 -14.94
N ILE A 178 15.24 -10.99 -13.97
CA ILE A 178 15.30 -11.49 -12.58
C ILE A 178 13.90 -11.87 -12.10
N SER A 179 13.83 -12.77 -11.12
CA SER A 179 12.61 -13.03 -10.37
C SER A 179 12.89 -13.02 -8.88
N THR A 180 12.02 -12.40 -8.08
CA THR A 180 12.21 -12.30 -6.63
C THR A 180 12.17 -13.66 -5.93
N THR A 181 11.61 -14.69 -6.58
CA THR A 181 11.53 -16.07 -6.06
C THR A 181 12.79 -16.90 -6.31
N GLU A 182 13.76 -16.40 -7.06
CA GLU A 182 15.01 -17.13 -7.31
C GLU A 182 15.93 -17.09 -6.08
N PRO A 183 16.51 -18.23 -5.63
CA PRO A 183 17.47 -18.25 -4.53
C PRO A 183 18.69 -17.36 -4.75
N THR A 184 19.13 -17.21 -5.99
CA THR A 184 20.20 -16.30 -6.41
C THR A 184 19.85 -14.83 -6.20
N TYR A 185 18.56 -14.49 -6.21
CA TYR A 185 18.04 -13.16 -5.91
C TYR A 185 17.83 -12.97 -4.41
N TYR A 186 16.97 -13.77 -3.76
CA TYR A 186 16.59 -13.53 -2.38
C TYR A 186 17.70 -13.84 -1.36
N LYS A 187 18.79 -14.53 -1.76
CA LYS A 187 20.05 -14.55 -0.99
C LYS A 187 20.44 -13.14 -0.54
N TRP A 188 20.31 -12.18 -1.44
CA TRP A 188 20.67 -10.80 -1.20
C TRP A 188 19.63 -10.04 -0.40
N THR A 189 18.33 -10.34 -0.56
CA THR A 189 17.29 -9.86 0.36
C THR A 189 17.57 -10.30 1.81
N GLN A 190 17.92 -11.57 2.01
CA GLN A 190 18.35 -12.10 3.31
C GLN A 190 19.61 -11.41 3.83
N TRP A 191 20.59 -11.16 2.96
CA TRP A 191 21.79 -10.42 3.30
C TRP A 191 21.47 -8.99 3.78
N ILE A 192 20.59 -8.26 3.08
CA ILE A 192 20.16 -6.91 3.48
C ILE A 192 19.47 -6.96 4.85
N PHE A 193 18.60 -7.94 5.07
CA PHE A 193 17.96 -8.14 6.38
C PHE A 193 18.99 -8.33 7.50
N LEU A 194 20.05 -9.13 7.27
CA LEU A 194 21.13 -9.27 8.25
C LEU A 194 21.85 -7.93 8.51
N GLN A 195 22.03 -7.07 7.51
CA GLN A 195 22.62 -5.74 7.73
C GLN A 195 21.69 -4.83 8.53
N LEU A 196 20.37 -4.88 8.28
CA LEU A 196 19.36 -4.19 9.08
C LEU A 196 19.40 -4.66 10.54
N LEU A 197 19.49 -5.98 10.77
CA LEU A 197 19.59 -6.58 12.09
C LEU A 197 20.85 -6.15 12.84
N LYS A 198 22.02 -6.21 12.20
CA LYS A 198 23.31 -5.77 12.78
C LYS A 198 23.29 -4.30 13.22
N ARG A 199 22.48 -3.46 12.58
CA ARG A 199 22.33 -2.04 12.90
C ARG A 199 21.19 -1.74 13.89
N GLY A 200 20.51 -2.76 14.43
CA GLY A 200 19.37 -2.58 15.32
C GLY A 200 18.12 -2.01 14.63
N LEU A 201 18.07 -2.08 13.29
CA LEU A 201 16.96 -1.63 12.46
C LEU A 201 15.95 -2.74 12.18
N ALA A 202 16.30 -4.01 12.38
CA ALA A 202 15.34 -5.11 12.44
C ALA A 202 15.25 -5.62 13.88
N TYR A 203 14.05 -5.75 14.42
CA TYR A 203 13.84 -6.23 15.79
C TYR A 203 12.51 -6.98 15.92
N GLN A 204 12.37 -7.76 16.99
CA GLN A 204 11.10 -8.40 17.33
C GLN A 204 10.38 -7.62 18.43
N ALA A 205 9.07 -7.48 18.30
CA ALA A 205 8.22 -6.92 19.34
C ALA A 205 6.86 -7.62 19.35
N GLU A 206 6.25 -7.69 20.52
CA GLU A 206 4.83 -8.01 20.64
C GLU A 206 4.05 -6.74 20.30
N VAL A 207 3.35 -6.77 19.18
CA VAL A 207 2.59 -5.64 18.68
C VAL A 207 1.16 -6.07 18.38
N PRO A 208 0.17 -5.18 18.57
CA PRO A 208 -1.15 -5.42 18.03
C PRO A 208 -1.05 -5.39 16.50
N VAL A 209 -1.29 -6.55 15.89
CA VAL A 209 -1.25 -6.75 14.44
C VAL A 209 -2.64 -6.68 13.84
N ASN A 210 -2.69 -6.32 12.57
CA ASN A 210 -3.90 -6.44 11.76
C ASN A 210 -3.97 -7.86 11.21
N TRP A 211 -4.82 -8.70 11.80
CA TRP A 211 -4.97 -10.10 11.42
C TRP A 211 -6.20 -10.28 10.54
N CYS A 212 -6.05 -10.93 9.39
CA CYS A 212 -7.17 -11.32 8.55
C CYS A 212 -7.44 -12.83 8.71
N PRO A 213 -8.50 -13.26 9.42
CA PRO A 213 -8.77 -14.68 9.64
C PRO A 213 -9.02 -15.47 8.35
N ALA A 214 -9.69 -14.85 7.37
CA ALA A 214 -9.98 -15.48 6.09
C ALA A 214 -8.71 -15.77 5.27
N LEU A 215 -7.72 -14.88 5.36
CA LEU A 215 -6.44 -15.03 4.66
C LEU A 215 -5.38 -15.74 5.50
N GLY A 216 -5.60 -15.87 6.80
CA GLY A 216 -4.69 -16.52 7.73
C GLY A 216 -3.32 -15.85 7.82
N THR A 217 -3.25 -14.52 7.64
CA THR A 217 -2.00 -13.75 7.70
C THR A 217 -2.21 -12.39 8.35
N VAL A 218 -1.12 -11.84 8.89
CA VAL A 218 -1.03 -10.42 9.21
C VAL A 218 -0.93 -9.57 7.94
N LEU A 219 -1.54 -8.40 8.01
CA LEU A 219 -1.53 -7.33 7.01
C LEU A 219 -0.80 -6.10 7.58
N ALA A 220 -0.05 -5.38 6.75
CA ALA A 220 0.44 -4.05 7.11
C ALA A 220 -0.73 -3.06 7.15
N ASN A 221 -0.52 -1.88 7.74
CA ASN A 221 -1.55 -0.84 7.82
C ASN A 221 -2.06 -0.44 6.42
N GLU A 222 -1.16 -0.49 5.44
CA GLU A 222 -1.39 -0.10 4.06
C GLU A 222 -2.11 -1.18 3.24
N GLU A 223 -2.25 -2.41 3.76
CA GLU A 223 -2.99 -3.52 3.14
C GLU A 223 -4.47 -3.54 3.59
N ILE A 224 -4.93 -2.49 4.30
CA ILE A 224 -6.27 -2.36 4.88
C ILE A 224 -6.95 -1.14 4.29
N VAL A 225 -8.15 -1.34 3.76
CA VAL A 225 -8.99 -0.29 3.20
C VAL A 225 -10.33 -0.36 3.93
N ASP A 226 -10.71 0.73 4.61
CA ASP A 226 -11.98 0.82 5.34
C ASP A 226 -12.25 -0.35 6.32
N GLY A 227 -11.20 -0.77 7.04
CA GLY A 227 -11.29 -1.84 8.04
C GLY A 227 -11.33 -3.27 7.49
N VAL A 228 -11.31 -3.44 6.16
CA VAL A 228 -11.24 -4.75 5.49
C VAL A 228 -9.92 -4.92 4.73
N SER A 229 -9.56 -6.16 4.43
CA SER A 229 -8.39 -6.44 3.62
C SER A 229 -8.57 -5.91 2.19
N GLU A 230 -7.55 -5.21 1.67
CA GLU A 230 -7.51 -4.74 0.27
C GLU A 230 -7.82 -5.89 -0.72
N ARG A 231 -7.43 -7.11 -0.34
CA ARG A 231 -7.71 -8.35 -1.09
C ARG A 231 -8.88 -9.10 -0.47
N GLY A 232 -9.95 -9.26 -1.24
CA GLY A 232 -11.11 -10.07 -0.86
C GLY A 232 -12.12 -9.36 0.06
N GLY A 233 -11.81 -8.15 0.58
CA GLY A 233 -12.74 -7.39 1.42
C GLY A 233 -13.10 -8.10 2.73
N HIS A 234 -12.18 -8.88 3.28
CA HIS A 234 -12.43 -9.64 4.50
C HIS A 234 -12.23 -8.79 5.75
N PRO A 235 -13.05 -8.95 6.80
CA PRO A 235 -12.87 -8.25 8.06
C PRO A 235 -11.48 -8.49 8.66
N VAL A 236 -10.87 -7.42 9.16
CA VAL A 236 -9.57 -7.46 9.83
C VAL A 236 -9.76 -7.22 11.32
N ILE A 237 -9.15 -8.07 12.14
CA ILE A 237 -9.20 -7.97 13.60
C ILE A 237 -7.84 -7.61 14.19
N ARG A 238 -7.84 -7.01 15.37
CA ARG A 238 -6.60 -6.73 16.11
C ARG A 238 -6.24 -7.93 16.99
N LYS A 239 -5.00 -8.39 16.90
CA LYS A 239 -4.48 -9.50 17.71
C LYS A 239 -3.08 -9.15 18.19
N PRO A 240 -2.73 -9.29 19.47
CA PRO A 240 -1.34 -9.20 19.90
C PRO A 240 -0.54 -10.38 19.32
N MET A 241 0.55 -10.10 18.60
CA MET A 241 1.45 -11.14 18.07
C MET A 241 2.90 -10.65 18.08
N ARG A 242 3.83 -11.57 18.35
CA ARG A 242 5.26 -11.30 18.16
C ARG A 242 5.57 -11.23 16.66
N GLN A 243 6.08 -10.10 16.19
CA GLN A 243 6.41 -9.87 14.77
C GLN A 243 7.81 -9.30 14.60
N TRP A 244 8.37 -9.49 13.41
CA TRP A 244 9.51 -8.72 12.94
C TRP A 244 9.05 -7.33 12.50
N MET A 245 9.74 -6.30 13.01
CA MET A 245 9.53 -4.89 12.72
C MET A 245 10.80 -4.30 12.13
N LEU A 246 10.66 -3.38 11.17
CA LEU A 246 11.77 -2.56 10.68
C LEU A 246 11.65 -1.12 11.17
N ARG A 247 12.73 -0.62 11.78
CA ARG A 247 12.83 0.71 12.38
C ARG A 247 13.02 1.83 11.34
N ILE A 248 12.05 1.94 10.42
CA ILE A 248 12.05 2.98 9.38
C ILE A 248 11.94 4.38 9.98
N THR A 249 11.34 4.52 11.18
CA THR A 249 11.21 5.81 11.88
C THR A 249 12.56 6.44 12.22
N SER A 250 13.63 5.65 12.40
CA SER A 250 14.99 6.18 12.57
C SER A 250 15.54 6.91 11.35
N TYR A 251 14.88 6.78 10.19
CA TYR A 251 15.21 7.49 8.96
C TYR A 251 14.15 8.54 8.59
N ALA A 252 13.15 8.81 9.44
CA ALA A 252 12.01 9.67 9.09
C ALA A 252 12.43 11.09 8.66
N ASP A 253 13.35 11.74 9.38
CA ASP A 253 13.85 13.06 9.00
C ASP A 253 14.57 13.04 7.65
N ARG A 254 15.49 12.09 7.44
CA ARG A 254 16.18 11.94 6.13
C ARG A 254 15.23 11.59 4.99
N LEU A 255 14.19 10.80 5.27
CA LEU A 255 13.15 10.48 4.30
C LEU A 255 12.31 11.72 3.95
N LEU A 256 12.20 12.72 4.84
CA LEU A 256 11.55 13.99 4.56
C LEU A 256 12.48 14.96 3.84
N GLU A 257 13.65 15.24 4.40
CA GLU A 257 14.59 16.24 3.91
C GLU A 257 15.08 15.92 2.49
N ASP A 258 15.46 14.66 2.23
CA ASP A 258 15.99 14.27 0.93
C ASP A 258 14.90 14.19 -0.17
N LEU A 259 13.59 14.33 0.15
CA LEU A 259 12.52 14.42 -0.88
C LEU A 259 12.61 15.68 -1.74
N ASP A 260 13.12 16.77 -1.15
CA ASP A 260 13.19 18.07 -1.84
C ASP A 260 14.25 18.05 -2.96
N GLU A 261 15.24 17.14 -2.88
CA GLU A 261 16.28 16.94 -3.91
C GLU A 261 15.76 16.17 -5.15
N LEU A 262 14.56 15.57 -5.10
CA LEU A 262 14.06 14.65 -6.13
C LEU A 262 13.19 15.33 -7.20
N ASP A 263 13.32 14.90 -8.46
CA ASP A 263 12.44 15.33 -9.57
C ASP A 263 11.17 14.46 -9.61
N TRP A 264 10.36 14.57 -8.55
CA TRP A 264 9.12 13.81 -8.38
C TRP A 264 7.92 14.77 -8.42
N PRO A 265 6.72 14.30 -8.81
CA PRO A 265 5.51 15.13 -8.76
C PRO A 265 5.24 15.61 -7.33
N GLU A 266 4.88 16.89 -7.17
CA GLU A 266 4.70 17.47 -5.83
C GLU A 266 3.61 16.77 -5.02
N SER A 267 2.53 16.31 -5.67
CA SER A 267 1.48 15.52 -5.03
C SER A 267 1.99 14.22 -4.40
N ILE A 268 3.01 13.59 -5.00
CA ILE A 268 3.65 12.38 -4.48
C ILE A 268 4.54 12.72 -3.27
N LYS A 269 5.28 13.82 -3.36
CA LYS A 269 6.09 14.32 -2.24
C LYS A 269 5.18 14.68 -1.06
N GLU A 270 4.10 15.41 -1.29
CA GLU A 270 3.09 15.75 -0.28
C GLU A 270 2.45 14.51 0.33
N MET A 271 2.10 13.49 -0.47
CA MET A 271 1.62 12.21 0.07
C MET A 271 2.63 11.59 1.04
N GLN A 272 3.93 11.54 0.69
CA GLN A 272 4.96 11.04 1.62
C GLN A 272 5.16 11.96 2.83
N ARG A 273 5.17 13.29 2.68
CA ARG A 273 5.30 14.22 3.81
C ARG A 273 4.15 14.07 4.80
N ASN A 274 2.91 13.98 4.30
CA ASN A 274 1.71 13.76 5.09
C ASN A 274 1.67 12.37 5.73
N TRP A 275 2.20 11.35 5.04
CA TRP A 275 2.30 10.00 5.57
C TRP A 275 3.33 9.91 6.70
N ILE A 276 4.50 10.51 6.50
CA ILE A 276 5.54 10.55 7.53
C ILE A 276 5.05 11.40 8.72
N GLY A 277 4.38 12.51 8.43
CA GLY A 277 3.65 13.33 9.39
C GLY A 277 4.52 13.77 10.55
N ARG A 278 5.67 14.40 10.26
CA ARG A 278 6.55 14.96 11.28
C ARG A 278 5.86 16.13 11.96
N SER A 279 5.88 16.11 13.28
CA SER A 279 5.39 17.20 14.13
C SER A 279 6.44 17.53 15.18
N GLU A 280 6.62 18.81 15.47
CA GLU A 280 7.40 19.27 16.60
C GLU A 280 6.44 19.72 17.71
N GLY A 281 6.72 19.28 18.92
CA GLY A 281 5.90 19.58 20.08
C GLY A 281 6.67 19.39 21.37
N ALA A 282 5.93 19.17 22.45
CA ALA A 282 6.47 18.86 23.76
C ALA A 282 5.76 17.65 24.37
N GLU A 283 6.53 16.83 25.08
CA GLU A 283 6.00 15.90 26.06
C GLU A 283 5.82 16.67 27.38
N LEU A 284 4.63 16.62 27.97
CA LEU A 284 4.24 17.32 29.18
C LEU A 284 3.80 16.31 30.23
N GLU A 285 4.24 16.47 31.47
CA GLU A 285 3.94 15.57 32.57
C GLU A 285 2.85 16.14 33.49
N PHE A 286 1.80 15.35 33.72
CA PHE A 286 0.68 15.67 34.58
C PHE A 286 0.58 14.62 35.69
N SER A 287 0.69 15.04 36.94
CA SER A 287 0.55 14.12 38.09
C SER A 287 -0.90 13.72 38.29
N ALA A 288 -1.18 12.42 38.34
CA ALA A 288 -2.50 11.87 38.62
C ALA A 288 -2.83 12.05 40.11
N VAL A 289 -4.05 12.51 40.37
CA VAL A 289 -4.56 12.80 41.71
C VAL A 289 -5.99 12.29 41.86
N ASP A 290 -6.41 12.06 43.10
CA ASP A 290 -7.83 11.87 43.41
C ASP A 290 -8.62 13.19 43.38
N LYS A 291 -9.91 13.12 43.72
CA LYS A 291 -10.80 14.28 43.72
C LYS A 291 -10.40 15.35 44.74
N GLU A 292 -9.76 14.93 45.83
CA GLU A 292 -9.28 15.78 46.92
C GLU A 292 -7.87 16.33 46.64
N GLY A 293 -7.21 15.86 45.58
CA GLY A 293 -5.90 16.31 45.14
C GLY A 293 -4.72 15.53 45.72
N TYR A 294 -4.96 14.37 46.34
CA TYR A 294 -3.90 13.47 46.80
C TYR A 294 -3.29 12.71 45.64
N ASP A 295 -1.96 12.57 45.67
CA ASP A 295 -1.17 11.92 44.64
C ASP A 295 -1.47 10.42 44.54
N LEU A 296 -1.77 9.95 43.33
CA LEU A 296 -1.98 8.53 43.03
C LEU A 296 -0.68 7.78 42.73
N GLY A 297 0.47 8.46 42.76
CA GLY A 297 1.79 7.89 42.47
C GLY A 297 1.99 7.56 40.99
N ALA A 298 1.18 8.15 40.10
CA ALA A 298 1.24 7.95 38.67
C ALA A 298 1.36 9.30 37.95
N ASN A 299 2.29 9.41 37.00
CA ASN A 299 2.43 10.59 36.17
C ASN A 299 2.05 10.25 34.72
N LEU A 300 1.12 11.02 34.15
CA LEU A 300 0.75 10.92 32.75
C LEU A 300 1.64 11.83 31.92
N LEU A 301 2.37 11.22 31.00
CA LEU A 301 3.06 11.96 29.95
C LEU A 301 2.10 12.15 28.78
N VAL A 302 1.87 13.38 28.35
CA VAL A 302 1.05 13.72 27.17
C VAL A 302 1.93 14.33 26.10
N TYR A 303 1.63 14.08 24.83
CA TYR A 303 2.28 14.76 23.70
C TYR A 303 1.35 15.83 23.12
N THR A 304 1.87 17.03 22.88
CA THR A 304 1.13 18.10 22.21
C THR A 304 2.01 18.86 21.23
N THR A 305 1.45 19.23 20.08
CA THR A 305 2.05 20.16 19.11
C THR A 305 1.73 21.62 19.44
N ARG A 306 0.84 21.86 20.43
CA ARG A 306 0.40 23.17 20.88
C ARG A 306 0.69 23.36 22.37
N PRO A 307 1.97 23.32 22.80
CA PRO A 307 2.30 23.57 24.21
C PRO A 307 1.93 24.99 24.65
N ASP A 308 1.81 25.94 23.71
CA ASP A 308 1.31 27.30 23.98
C ASP A 308 -0.06 27.28 24.68
N THR A 309 -0.92 26.30 24.39
CA THR A 309 -2.29 26.28 24.88
C THR A 309 -2.48 25.54 26.22
N ILE A 310 -1.38 25.20 26.94
CA ILE A 310 -1.41 24.43 28.20
C ILE A 310 -2.34 25.01 29.28
N PHE A 311 -2.55 26.32 29.31
CA PHE A 311 -3.48 26.97 30.26
C PHE A 311 -4.96 26.69 29.95
N GLY A 312 -5.28 26.31 28.71
CA GLY A 312 -6.62 25.95 28.26
C GLY A 312 -6.91 24.46 28.39
N ALA A 313 -5.97 23.66 28.92
CA ALA A 313 -6.16 22.23 29.12
C ALA A 313 -7.09 21.99 30.32
N THR A 314 -8.33 21.56 30.04
CA THR A 314 -9.41 21.42 31.04
C THR A 314 -9.75 19.98 31.37
N TYR A 315 -9.22 19.01 30.62
CA TYR A 315 -9.24 17.58 30.92
C TYR A 315 -8.11 16.87 30.21
N LEU A 316 -7.78 15.65 30.65
CA LEU A 316 -6.88 14.75 29.94
C LEU A 316 -7.67 13.62 29.31
N VAL A 317 -7.14 13.06 28.23
CA VAL A 317 -7.71 11.88 27.59
C VAL A 317 -6.63 10.84 27.38
N VAL A 318 -6.90 9.60 27.81
CA VAL A 318 -6.04 8.44 27.60
C VAL A 318 -6.68 7.45 26.64
N ALA A 319 -5.85 6.78 25.85
CA ALA A 319 -6.29 5.68 25.01
C ALA A 319 -6.82 4.51 25.86
N PRO A 320 -7.83 3.76 25.39
CA PRO A 320 -8.31 2.53 26.04
C PRO A 320 -7.22 1.46 26.28
N GLU A 321 -6.16 1.49 25.48
CA GLU A 321 -5.01 0.59 25.57
C GLU A 321 -3.85 1.13 26.43
N HIS A 322 -3.99 2.32 27.03
CA HIS A 322 -2.90 2.99 27.73
C HIS A 322 -2.41 2.18 28.94
N ALA A 323 -1.09 2.01 29.07
CA ALA A 323 -0.49 1.11 30.07
C ALA A 323 -0.79 1.51 31.53
N LEU A 324 -0.93 2.81 31.80
CA LEU A 324 -1.27 3.32 33.13
C LEU A 324 -2.78 3.30 33.45
N LEU A 325 -3.64 2.97 32.49
CA LEU A 325 -5.10 3.03 32.66
C LEU A 325 -5.61 2.27 33.91
N PRO A 326 -5.11 1.06 34.25
CA PRO A 326 -5.52 0.36 35.47
C PRO A 326 -5.24 1.17 36.75
N SER A 327 -4.13 1.92 36.80
CA SER A 327 -3.77 2.77 37.95
C SER A 327 -4.54 4.08 38.00
N LEU A 328 -5.16 4.48 36.89
CA LEU A 328 -5.95 5.71 36.77
C LEU A 328 -7.45 5.47 36.95
N THR A 329 -7.88 4.21 37.01
CA THR A 329 -9.30 3.88 37.07
C THR A 329 -9.73 3.69 38.53
N SER A 330 -10.73 4.46 38.98
CA SER A 330 -11.29 4.26 40.32
C SER A 330 -12.11 2.96 40.37
N GLU A 331 -12.30 2.39 41.58
CA GLU A 331 -13.07 1.15 41.73
C GLU A 331 -14.52 1.30 41.23
N GLU A 332 -15.12 2.49 41.42
CA GLU A 332 -16.48 2.80 40.95
C GLU A 332 -16.60 2.83 39.42
N GLN A 333 -15.54 3.24 38.72
CA GLN A 333 -15.53 3.35 37.26
C GLN A 333 -14.98 2.11 36.55
N ARG A 334 -14.43 1.16 37.30
CA ARG A 334 -13.73 -0.02 36.74
C ARG A 334 -14.58 -0.81 35.74
N VAL A 335 -15.87 -1.03 36.05
CA VAL A 335 -16.78 -1.77 35.16
C VAL A 335 -17.02 -1.00 33.85
N HIS A 336 -17.34 0.29 33.95
CA HIS A 336 -17.63 1.13 32.77
C HIS A 336 -16.40 1.33 31.88
N VAL A 337 -15.21 1.49 32.49
CA VAL A 337 -13.94 1.58 31.75
C VAL A 337 -13.66 0.27 31.02
N GLU A 338 -13.84 -0.88 31.66
CA GLU A 338 -13.58 -2.17 31.01
C GLU A 338 -14.56 -2.43 29.86
N GLU A 339 -15.85 -2.15 30.04
CA GLU A 339 -16.85 -2.23 28.97
C GLU A 339 -16.49 -1.33 27.78
N TYR A 340 -16.04 -0.10 28.07
CA TYR A 340 -15.61 0.83 27.02
C TYR A 340 -14.34 0.34 26.30
N ARG A 341 -13.38 -0.26 27.01
CA ARG A 341 -12.18 -0.86 26.42
C ARG A 341 -12.54 -2.00 25.47
N GLU A 342 -13.48 -2.85 25.85
CA GLU A 342 -13.96 -3.93 24.97
C GLU A 342 -14.65 -3.39 23.72
N LEU A 343 -15.45 -2.32 23.83
CA LEU A 343 -16.09 -1.68 22.69
C LEU A 343 -15.06 -1.03 21.76
N ALA A 344 -14.08 -0.31 22.30
CA ALA A 344 -13.02 0.34 21.53
C ALA A 344 -12.11 -0.68 20.82
N ALA A 345 -11.83 -1.83 21.44
CA ALA A 345 -11.02 -2.90 20.86
C ALA A 345 -11.67 -3.58 19.63
N ARG A 346 -13.00 -3.43 19.47
CA ARG A 346 -13.73 -3.91 18.28
C ARG A 346 -13.66 -2.96 17.10
N LYS A 347 -13.24 -1.70 17.32
CA LYS A 347 -13.04 -0.70 16.27
C LYS A 347 -11.61 -0.76 15.75
N SER A 348 -11.43 -0.58 14.45
CA SER A 348 -10.14 -0.33 13.84
C SER A 348 -9.59 1.04 14.24
N GLU A 349 -8.26 1.24 14.15
CA GLU A 349 -7.68 2.56 14.39
C GLU A 349 -8.22 3.61 13.41
N LEU A 350 -8.53 3.23 12.17
CA LEU A 350 -9.11 4.11 11.15
C LEU A 350 -10.53 4.57 11.53
N GLU A 351 -11.36 3.68 12.06
CA GLU A 351 -12.69 4.04 12.59
C GLU A 351 -12.62 4.94 13.83
N ARG A 352 -11.45 5.01 14.47
CA ARG A 352 -11.15 5.83 15.65
C ARG A 352 -10.48 7.17 15.30
N THR A 353 -10.13 7.43 14.04
CA THR A 353 -9.57 8.72 13.63
C THR A 353 -10.68 9.74 13.33
N ASP A 354 -10.40 10.76 12.53
CA ASP A 354 -11.35 11.82 12.17
C ASP A 354 -12.60 11.33 11.40
N LEU A 355 -12.59 10.07 10.94
CA LEU A 355 -13.76 9.41 10.34
C LEU A 355 -14.86 9.10 11.38
N GLN A 356 -14.52 9.13 12.66
CA GLN A 356 -15.47 8.94 13.74
C GLN A 356 -16.39 10.16 13.85
N LYS A 357 -17.66 9.98 13.51
CA LYS A 357 -18.70 11.03 13.57
C LYS A 357 -19.08 11.43 14.99
N GLU A 358 -19.02 10.51 15.95
CA GLU A 358 -19.39 10.75 17.35
C GLU A 358 -18.20 10.46 18.27
N LYS A 359 -17.73 11.48 18.99
CA LYS A 359 -16.67 11.33 19.99
C LYS A 359 -17.27 10.75 21.27
N THR A 360 -16.86 9.54 21.62
CA THR A 360 -17.34 8.85 22.82
C THR A 360 -16.24 8.79 23.86
N GLY A 361 -16.60 8.70 25.14
CA GLY A 361 -15.64 8.45 26.20
C GLY A 361 -16.31 8.16 27.54
N VAL A 362 -15.51 7.66 28.48
CA VAL A 362 -15.90 7.33 29.84
C VAL A 362 -14.97 8.00 30.84
N PHE A 363 -15.52 8.52 31.92
CA PHE A 363 -14.72 9.13 32.98
C PHE A 363 -13.96 8.04 33.74
N SER A 364 -12.65 8.22 33.93
CA SER A 364 -11.82 7.20 34.60
C SER A 364 -12.05 7.14 36.12
N GLY A 365 -12.63 8.19 36.72
CA GLY A 365 -12.75 8.31 38.16
C GLY A 365 -11.56 8.99 38.83
N SER A 366 -10.50 9.31 38.08
CA SER A 366 -9.33 10.05 38.55
C SER A 366 -9.19 11.40 37.86
N TYR A 367 -8.30 12.21 38.42
CA TYR A 367 -7.98 13.55 37.96
C TYR A 367 -6.48 13.69 37.74
N ALA A 368 -6.08 14.80 37.13
CA ALA A 368 -4.69 15.17 36.98
C ALA A 368 -4.50 16.64 37.39
N LYS A 369 -3.32 16.97 37.86
CA LYS A 369 -2.94 18.35 38.17
C LYS A 369 -2.27 19.00 36.98
N ASN A 370 -2.86 20.06 36.44
CA ASN A 370 -2.25 20.82 35.35
C ASN A 370 -0.99 21.55 35.88
N PRO A 371 0.20 21.33 35.30
CA PRO A 371 1.44 21.90 35.84
C PRO A 371 1.48 23.43 35.71
N ALA A 372 0.81 24.02 34.72
CA ALA A 372 0.78 25.46 34.47
C ALA A 372 -0.26 26.19 35.35
N THR A 373 -1.48 25.66 35.46
CA THR A 373 -2.57 26.31 36.24
C THR A 373 -2.63 25.85 37.69
N LYS A 374 -2.07 24.67 38.01
CA LYS A 374 -2.22 23.93 39.28
C LYS A 374 -3.65 23.46 39.57
N GLU A 375 -4.58 23.62 38.63
CA GLU A 375 -5.95 23.15 38.75
C GLU A 375 -6.04 21.63 38.58
N ILE A 376 -7.05 21.04 39.21
CA ILE A 376 -7.38 19.62 39.12
C ILE A 376 -8.36 19.44 37.96
N ILE A 377 -7.98 18.64 36.97
CA ILE A 377 -8.75 18.40 35.74
C ILE A 377 -9.06 16.90 35.59
N PRO A 378 -10.24 16.51 35.11
CA PRO A 378 -10.63 15.10 35.03
C PRO A 378 -9.84 14.33 33.96
N ILE A 379 -9.60 13.04 34.19
CA ILE A 379 -9.03 12.11 33.21
C ILE A 379 -10.15 11.28 32.57
N TRP A 380 -10.25 11.31 31.26
CA TRP A 380 -11.19 10.54 30.45
C TRP A 380 -10.50 9.44 29.66
N VAL A 381 -11.24 8.39 29.35
CA VAL A 381 -10.83 7.32 28.43
C VAL A 381 -11.66 7.49 27.16
N ALA A 382 -11.02 7.69 26.01
CA ALA A 382 -11.73 7.88 24.75
C ALA A 382 -10.99 7.23 23.58
N ASP A 383 -11.73 6.64 22.67
CA ASP A 383 -11.20 5.88 21.54
C ASP A 383 -10.58 6.74 20.44
N TYR A 384 -10.91 8.04 20.37
CA TYR A 384 -10.27 8.98 19.44
C TYR A 384 -8.79 9.27 19.75
N VAL A 385 -8.30 8.85 20.93
CA VAL A 385 -6.88 8.84 21.28
C VAL A 385 -6.33 7.44 21.00
N LEU A 386 -5.25 7.39 20.21
CA LEU A 386 -4.60 6.14 19.81
C LEU A 386 -3.42 5.86 20.72
N GLY A 387 -3.41 4.70 21.39
CA GLY A 387 -2.31 4.29 22.29
C GLY A 387 -0.95 4.15 21.59
N SER A 388 -0.97 4.00 20.27
CA SER A 388 0.19 3.83 19.40
C SER A 388 0.73 5.14 18.80
N TYR A 389 0.13 6.30 19.13
CA TYR A 389 0.58 7.62 18.67
C TYR A 389 0.94 8.55 19.84
N GLY A 390 2.10 9.20 19.74
CA GLY A 390 2.62 10.04 20.82
C GLY A 390 2.87 9.20 22.08
N THR A 391 2.27 9.60 23.19
CA THR A 391 2.34 8.86 24.46
C THR A 391 1.10 7.99 24.72
N GLY A 392 0.11 8.00 23.81
CA GLY A 392 -1.20 7.39 24.06
C GLY A 392 -2.09 8.19 25.03
N ALA A 393 -1.68 9.42 25.36
CA ALA A 393 -2.45 10.37 26.17
C ALA A 393 -2.28 11.79 25.62
N ILE A 394 -3.33 12.61 25.74
CA ILE A 394 -3.34 14.01 25.31
C ILE A 394 -3.87 14.92 26.42
N MET A 395 -3.43 16.19 26.40
CA MET A 395 -4.16 17.26 27.07
C MET A 395 -5.22 17.79 26.12
N ALA A 396 -6.46 17.89 26.58
CA ALA A 396 -7.55 18.35 25.75
C ALA A 396 -7.77 19.84 25.94
N VAL A 397 -7.79 20.60 24.84
CA VAL A 397 -7.95 22.06 24.86
C VAL A 397 -9.15 22.46 23.99
N PRO A 398 -10.38 22.38 24.52
CA PRO A 398 -11.61 22.52 23.73
C PRO A 398 -11.77 23.85 23.01
N ALA A 399 -11.14 24.92 23.49
CA ALA A 399 -11.20 26.20 22.83
C ALA A 399 -10.36 26.27 21.55
N HIS A 400 -9.43 25.32 21.35
CA HIS A 400 -8.38 25.38 20.31
C HIS A 400 -8.13 24.08 19.56
N ASP A 401 -8.89 23.01 19.83
CA ASP A 401 -8.93 21.77 19.05
C ASP A 401 -10.40 21.36 18.84
N SER A 402 -10.79 21.11 17.59
CA SER A 402 -12.18 20.81 17.23
C SER A 402 -12.68 19.48 17.81
N ARG A 403 -11.83 18.46 17.93
CA ARG A 403 -12.20 17.15 18.48
C ARG A 403 -12.46 17.27 19.98
N ASP A 404 -11.59 18.00 20.66
CA ASP A 404 -11.74 18.29 22.08
C ASP A 404 -12.96 19.19 22.35
N HIS A 405 -13.29 20.07 21.39
CA HIS A 405 -14.48 20.91 21.44
C HIS A 405 -15.77 20.10 21.34
N GLU A 406 -15.88 19.22 20.33
CA GLU A 406 -17.02 18.32 20.16
C GLU A 406 -17.25 17.44 21.40
N PHE A 407 -16.17 16.85 21.93
CA PHE A 407 -16.22 16.10 23.18
C PHE A 407 -16.67 16.98 24.35
N ALA A 408 -16.17 18.22 24.43
CA ALA A 408 -16.53 19.14 25.49
C ALA A 408 -18.00 19.57 25.46
N LEU A 409 -18.59 19.75 24.27
CA LEU A 409 -20.01 20.07 24.11
C LEU A 409 -20.91 18.92 24.62
N GLN A 410 -20.48 17.67 24.41
CA GLN A 410 -21.22 16.49 24.84
C GLN A 410 -21.10 16.22 26.35
N TYR A 411 -19.88 16.22 26.87
CA TYR A 411 -19.58 15.79 28.25
C TYR A 411 -19.43 16.95 29.24
N LYS A 412 -19.54 18.19 28.77
CA LYS A 412 -19.52 19.45 29.52
C LYS A 412 -18.26 19.74 30.39
N PRO A 413 -17.02 19.31 30.06
CA PRO A 413 -15.84 19.93 30.64
C PRO A 413 -15.74 21.42 30.26
N PRO A 414 -15.05 22.26 31.06
CA PRO A 414 -14.91 23.69 30.78
C PRO A 414 -14.23 23.98 29.44
N ILE A 415 -14.63 25.07 28.79
CA ILE A 415 -14.01 25.57 27.55
C ILE A 415 -13.35 26.91 27.87
N ILE A 416 -12.02 26.95 27.92
CA ILE A 416 -11.24 28.14 28.31
C ILE A 416 -10.42 28.62 27.12
N LYS A 417 -10.70 29.84 26.65
CA LYS A 417 -9.92 30.47 25.58
C LYS A 417 -8.61 31.02 26.11
N VAL A 418 -7.52 30.60 25.48
CA VAL A 418 -6.15 31.02 25.77
C VAL A 418 -5.43 31.60 24.55
N VAL A 419 -6.00 31.48 23.35
CA VAL A 419 -5.52 32.13 22.13
C VAL A 419 -6.60 33.04 21.57
N SER A 420 -6.23 34.29 21.27
CA SER A 420 -7.07 35.25 20.56
C SER A 420 -6.59 35.39 19.11
N PRO A 421 -7.50 35.44 18.13
CA PRO A 421 -7.17 35.79 16.75
C PRO A 421 -6.45 37.16 16.68
N PRO A 422 -5.50 37.37 15.75
CA PRO A 422 -4.79 38.64 15.60
C PRO A 422 -5.71 39.84 15.31
N ASN A 423 -6.85 39.59 14.64
CA ASN A 423 -7.86 40.60 14.31
C ASN A 423 -8.89 40.85 15.44
N GLY A 424 -8.77 40.14 16.57
CA GLY A 424 -9.66 40.25 17.73
C GLY A 424 -11.08 39.72 17.51
N ASN A 425 -11.41 39.22 16.32
CA ASN A 425 -12.75 38.75 16.00
C ASN A 425 -12.86 37.25 16.28
N CYS A 426 -13.39 36.92 17.45
CA CYS A 426 -13.44 35.54 17.94
C CYS A 426 -14.89 35.14 18.23
N ASN A 427 -15.44 34.19 17.46
CA ASN A 427 -16.74 33.59 17.76
C ASN A 427 -16.64 32.81 19.08
N SER A 428 -17.43 33.16 20.10
CA SER A 428 -17.37 32.53 21.43
C SER A 428 -17.73 31.04 21.40
N GLU A 429 -18.48 30.59 20.40
CA GLU A 429 -19.07 29.26 20.35
C GLU A 429 -18.25 28.24 19.55
N GLU A 430 -17.16 28.65 18.90
CA GLU A 430 -16.35 27.78 18.05
C GLU A 430 -14.92 27.63 18.58
N ALA A 431 -14.31 26.47 18.29
CA ALA A 431 -12.89 26.25 18.51
C ALA A 431 -12.04 27.08 17.53
N TYR A 432 -11.02 27.75 18.03
CA TYR A 432 -10.05 28.51 17.24
C TYR A 432 -8.71 27.79 17.22
N ALA A 433 -8.44 27.04 16.14
CA ALA A 433 -7.26 26.19 16.02
C ALA A 433 -6.01 26.90 15.46
N ASP A 434 -6.16 28.10 14.91
CA ASP A 434 -5.04 28.84 14.31
C ASP A 434 -4.13 29.50 15.35
N ASP A 435 -2.99 30.02 14.88
CA ASP A 435 -2.05 30.81 15.67
C ASP A 435 -2.61 32.20 15.99
N GLY A 436 -2.30 32.71 17.17
CA GLY A 436 -2.77 34.01 17.61
C GLY A 436 -1.95 34.59 18.75
N ILE A 437 -2.60 35.42 19.57
CA ILE A 437 -2.01 36.08 20.73
C ILE A 437 -2.52 35.40 21.99
N MET A 438 -1.60 35.04 22.88
CA MET A 438 -1.92 34.37 24.14
C MET A 438 -2.68 35.29 25.10
N ILE A 439 -3.76 34.78 25.67
CA ILE A 439 -4.60 35.39 26.70
C ILE A 439 -4.86 34.39 27.82
N ASN A 440 -5.31 34.84 29.00
CA ASN A 440 -5.65 33.97 30.14
C ASN A 440 -4.55 32.95 30.53
N SER A 441 -3.29 33.26 30.22
CA SER A 441 -2.16 32.32 30.28
C SER A 441 -1.04 32.85 31.19
N SER A 442 -1.40 33.12 32.43
CA SER A 442 -0.47 33.57 33.48
C SER A 442 -0.87 32.99 34.83
N ASN A 443 0.09 32.45 35.58
CA ASN A 443 -0.15 31.94 36.93
C ASN A 443 1.09 32.13 37.83
N SER A 444 0.90 32.88 38.92
CA SER A 444 1.99 33.21 39.85
C SER A 444 2.53 31.99 40.61
N SER A 445 1.72 30.96 40.83
CA SER A 445 2.10 29.74 41.55
C SER A 445 2.99 28.81 40.73
N SER A 446 2.86 28.83 39.40
CA SER A 446 3.76 28.12 38.48
C SER A 446 4.92 28.98 37.97
N GLY A 447 4.81 30.30 38.12
CA GLY A 447 5.80 31.28 37.62
C GLY A 447 5.76 31.48 36.11
N LEU A 448 4.80 30.86 35.41
CA LEU A 448 4.68 30.95 33.96
C LEU A 448 3.71 32.07 33.57
N ASN A 449 4.17 32.98 32.73
CA ASN A 449 3.35 34.02 32.10
C ASN A 449 3.73 34.15 30.63
N ILE A 450 2.77 33.84 29.76
CA ILE A 450 2.90 33.92 28.31
C ILE A 450 1.87 34.87 27.68
N ASN A 451 1.10 35.61 28.49
CA ASN A 451 0.12 36.58 27.97
C ASN A 451 0.78 37.62 27.05
N GLY A 452 0.11 37.94 25.95
CA GLY A 452 0.56 38.90 24.94
C GLY A 452 1.62 38.36 23.97
N MET A 453 2.11 37.13 24.16
CA MET A 453 3.02 36.48 23.22
C MET A 453 2.26 35.93 22.01
N ILE A 454 2.95 35.80 20.88
CA ILE A 454 2.43 35.07 19.71
C ILE A 454 2.57 33.57 19.98
N SER A 455 1.63 32.75 19.52
CA SER A 455 1.58 31.29 19.74
C SER A 455 2.92 30.58 19.56
N LYS A 456 3.68 30.90 18.50
CA LYS A 456 4.99 30.29 18.24
C LYS A 456 6.03 30.59 19.34
N ASP A 457 6.12 31.83 19.79
CA ASP A 457 7.07 32.24 20.85
C ASP A 457 6.62 31.69 22.21
N ALA A 458 5.30 31.67 22.44
CA ALA A 458 4.71 31.07 23.62
C ALA A 458 4.99 29.56 23.69
N ALA A 459 4.87 28.83 22.58
CA ALA A 459 5.17 27.41 22.51
C ALA A 459 6.63 27.10 22.87
N LEU A 460 7.58 27.90 22.38
CA LEU A 460 8.99 27.81 22.75
C LEU A 460 9.18 28.06 24.26
N LYS A 461 8.61 29.15 24.79
CA LYS A 461 8.72 29.49 26.22
C LYS A 461 8.11 28.44 27.13
N VAL A 462 6.95 27.86 26.77
CA VAL A 462 6.35 26.76 27.54
C VAL A 462 7.25 25.53 27.51
N THR A 463 7.81 25.20 26.34
CA THR A 463 8.71 24.04 26.19
C THR A 463 9.96 24.18 27.06
N GLU A 464 10.61 25.35 27.04
CA GLU A 464 11.76 25.66 27.90
C GLU A 464 11.38 25.62 29.39
N TRP A 465 10.19 26.13 29.74
CA TRP A 465 9.69 26.14 31.11
C TRP A 465 9.46 24.72 31.64
N VAL A 466 8.86 23.81 30.85
CA VAL A 466 8.66 22.43 31.29
C VAL A 466 9.96 21.65 31.41
N GLU A 467 10.93 21.89 30.53
CA GLU A 467 12.28 21.30 30.63
C GLU A 467 12.99 21.75 31.92
N SER A 468 12.98 23.06 32.18
CA SER A 468 13.68 23.65 33.32
C SER A 468 13.10 23.24 34.67
N ASN A 469 11.81 22.92 34.71
CA ASN A 469 11.11 22.50 35.93
C ASN A 469 10.94 20.98 36.04
N GLY A 470 11.44 20.20 35.06
CA GLY A 470 11.34 18.75 35.06
C GLY A 470 9.92 18.20 34.81
N PHE A 471 9.05 18.99 34.18
CA PHE A 471 7.66 18.62 33.84
C PHE A 471 7.50 18.22 32.36
N GLY A 472 8.59 18.01 31.62
CA GLY A 472 8.50 17.70 30.21
C GLY A 472 9.79 17.92 29.43
N LYS A 473 9.69 17.72 28.11
CA LYS A 473 10.79 17.98 27.15
C LYS A 473 10.30 18.26 25.74
N LYS A 474 11.11 18.96 24.95
CA LYS A 474 10.90 19.07 23.50
C LYS A 474 10.92 17.68 22.88
N LYS A 475 9.94 17.40 22.02
CA LYS A 475 9.83 16.12 21.34
C LYS A 475 9.42 16.31 19.88
N VAL A 476 10.16 15.66 18.99
CA VAL A 476 9.71 15.42 17.62
C VAL A 476 8.95 14.10 17.59
N ASN A 477 7.79 14.09 16.94
CA ASN A 477 6.97 12.91 16.78
C ASN A 477 6.59 12.73 15.30
N TYR A 478 6.29 11.50 14.91
CA TYR A 478 5.94 11.16 13.53
C TYR A 478 4.62 10.38 13.50
N LYS A 479 3.83 10.60 12.45
CA LYS A 479 2.71 9.72 12.09
C LYS A 479 3.23 8.36 11.61
N LEU A 480 4.39 8.35 10.95
CA LEU A 480 5.06 7.12 10.52
C LEU A 480 5.28 6.17 11.69
N ARG A 481 4.97 4.90 11.47
CA ARG A 481 5.31 3.82 12.41
C ARG A 481 6.39 2.93 11.85
N ASP A 482 7.02 2.19 12.75
CA ASP A 482 7.91 1.10 12.36
C ASP A 482 7.15 0.07 11.52
N TRP A 483 7.83 -0.46 10.51
CA TRP A 483 7.21 -1.25 9.46
C TRP A 483 7.01 -2.69 9.93
N LEU A 484 5.74 -3.12 10.02
CA LEU A 484 5.37 -4.50 10.29
C LEU A 484 5.78 -5.40 9.11
N PHE A 485 6.84 -6.17 9.33
CA PHE A 485 7.59 -6.82 8.26
C PHE A 485 7.25 -8.31 8.12
N ALA A 486 7.18 -9.08 9.20
CA ALA A 486 6.88 -10.51 9.11
C ALA A 486 5.49 -10.83 8.54
N ARG A 487 5.36 -11.99 7.90
CA ARG A 487 4.11 -12.56 7.38
C ARG A 487 3.98 -14.02 7.80
N GLN A 488 2.76 -14.46 8.08
CA GLN A 488 2.44 -15.85 8.45
C GLN A 488 2.00 -16.61 7.19
N ARG A 489 2.89 -16.64 6.19
CA ARG A 489 2.63 -17.19 4.86
C ARG A 489 3.70 -18.19 4.47
N TYR A 490 3.44 -18.98 3.44
CA TYR A 490 4.41 -19.88 2.84
C TYR A 490 5.21 -19.18 1.73
N TRP A 491 4.53 -18.49 0.81
CA TRP A 491 5.15 -17.97 -0.41
C TRP A 491 5.81 -16.60 -0.21
N GLY A 492 6.96 -16.61 0.49
CA GLY A 492 7.82 -15.45 0.72
C GLY A 492 9.26 -15.85 1.06
N GLU A 493 10.15 -14.86 1.18
CA GLU A 493 11.55 -15.12 1.53
C GLU A 493 11.68 -15.58 3.00
N PRO A 494 12.39 -16.69 3.30
CA PRO A 494 12.66 -17.09 4.68
C PRO A 494 13.55 -16.08 5.42
N PHE A 495 13.25 -15.80 6.69
CA PHE A 495 14.16 -15.04 7.54
C PHE A 495 15.45 -15.84 7.83
N PRO A 496 16.64 -15.25 7.68
CA PRO A 496 17.92 -15.93 7.90
C PRO A 496 18.28 -15.96 9.40
N VAL A 497 17.37 -16.44 10.24
CA VAL A 497 17.55 -16.53 11.70
C VAL A 497 17.05 -17.87 12.23
N ILE A 498 17.64 -18.32 13.34
CA ILE A 498 17.24 -19.52 14.07
C ILE A 498 17.05 -19.16 15.55
N TYR A 499 16.27 -19.98 16.26
CA TYR A 499 16.10 -19.88 17.71
C TYR A 499 16.61 -21.16 18.36
N ARG A 500 17.49 -21.03 19.35
CA ARG A 500 17.98 -22.19 20.09
C ARG A 500 16.87 -22.79 20.94
N ASP A 501 16.77 -24.12 20.98
CA ASP A 501 15.68 -24.77 21.72
C ASP A 501 15.85 -24.65 23.24
N ASP A 502 17.09 -24.55 23.73
CA ASP A 502 17.41 -24.49 25.17
C ASP A 502 17.11 -23.13 25.81
N THR A 503 17.27 -22.05 25.06
CA THR A 503 17.28 -20.67 25.56
C THR A 503 16.25 -19.79 24.86
N ASN A 504 15.70 -20.24 23.71
CA ASN A 504 14.93 -19.42 22.78
C ASN A 504 15.68 -18.15 22.31
N GLU A 505 17.02 -18.14 22.43
CA GLU A 505 17.87 -17.07 21.93
C GLU A 505 17.83 -17.05 20.40
N MET A 506 17.63 -15.86 19.84
CA MET A 506 17.68 -15.63 18.39
C MET A 506 19.14 -15.52 17.94
N VAL A 507 19.51 -16.37 16.97
CA VAL A 507 20.84 -16.40 16.37
C VAL A 507 20.70 -16.14 14.86
N PRO A 508 21.31 -15.08 14.31
CA PRO A 508 21.32 -14.86 12.88
C PRO A 508 22.22 -15.88 12.17
N LEU A 509 21.83 -16.30 10.97
CA LEU A 509 22.71 -17.06 10.08
C LEU A 509 23.87 -16.19 9.62
N THR A 510 25.01 -16.81 9.36
CA THR A 510 26.17 -16.14 8.75
C THR A 510 25.96 -15.96 7.25
N GLU A 511 26.61 -14.97 6.65
CA GLU A 511 26.45 -14.65 5.22
C GLU A 511 26.83 -15.81 4.28
N ASN A 512 27.76 -16.68 4.70
CA ASN A 512 28.19 -17.86 3.95
C ASN A 512 27.16 -19.00 3.95
N GLN A 513 26.12 -18.90 4.79
CA GLN A 513 25.02 -19.87 4.86
C GLN A 513 23.82 -19.44 4.02
N LEU A 514 23.89 -18.28 3.38
CA LEU A 514 22.83 -17.79 2.49
C LEU A 514 23.00 -18.36 1.07
N PRO A 515 21.91 -18.63 0.35
CA PRO A 515 20.51 -18.42 0.78
C PRO A 515 20.00 -19.52 1.71
N LEU A 516 19.20 -19.14 2.70
CA LEU A 516 18.28 -20.07 3.35
C LEU A 516 17.10 -20.31 2.40
N THR A 517 17.05 -21.48 1.77
CA THR A 517 16.04 -21.78 0.76
C THR A 517 14.68 -22.12 1.36
N LEU A 518 13.61 -21.62 0.74
CA LEU A 518 12.24 -22.00 1.07
C LEU A 518 12.03 -23.51 0.80
N PRO A 519 11.53 -24.30 1.76
CA PRO A 519 11.29 -25.72 1.55
C PRO A 519 10.09 -25.93 0.63
N GLU A 520 10.02 -27.06 -0.06
CA GLU A 520 8.80 -27.45 -0.78
C GLU A 520 7.78 -28.00 0.22
N LEU A 521 6.52 -27.56 0.08
CA LEU A 521 5.39 -28.01 0.89
C LEU A 521 4.22 -28.39 -0.02
N ASP A 522 3.62 -29.56 0.23
CA ASP A 522 2.39 -29.99 -0.43
C ASP A 522 1.17 -29.24 0.12
N ASP A 523 1.14 -29.03 1.44
CA ASP A 523 0.09 -28.28 2.13
C ASP A 523 0.64 -26.95 2.66
N PHE A 524 0.40 -25.91 1.89
CA PHE A 524 0.73 -24.51 2.21
C PHE A 524 -0.49 -23.70 2.64
N THR A 525 -1.62 -24.35 2.96
CA THR A 525 -2.82 -23.65 3.45
C THR A 525 -2.58 -23.06 4.84
N PRO A 526 -3.27 -21.96 5.21
CA PRO A 526 -3.19 -21.42 6.57
C PRO A 526 -3.53 -22.47 7.64
N THR A 527 -2.84 -22.40 8.78
CA THR A 527 -3.00 -23.35 9.90
C THR A 527 -4.30 -23.15 10.69
N GLY A 528 -4.94 -21.98 10.56
CA GLY A 528 -6.11 -21.57 11.34
C GLY A 528 -5.79 -21.09 12.77
N THR A 529 -4.61 -21.41 13.32
CA THR A 529 -4.18 -21.01 14.67
C THR A 529 -3.45 -19.66 14.70
N GLY A 530 -3.05 -19.16 13.53
CA GLY A 530 -2.20 -17.99 13.37
C GLY A 530 -0.72 -18.32 13.24
N GLU A 531 -0.35 -19.60 13.33
CA GLU A 531 1.00 -20.06 13.03
C GLU A 531 1.26 -20.05 11.51
N PRO A 532 2.46 -19.66 11.05
CA PRO A 532 2.80 -19.70 9.63
C PRO A 532 2.72 -21.11 9.04
N PRO A 533 2.32 -21.29 7.77
CA PRO A 533 2.30 -22.60 7.11
C PRO A 533 3.65 -23.35 7.15
N LEU A 534 4.79 -22.64 7.22
CA LEU A 534 6.11 -23.25 7.34
C LEU A 534 6.30 -24.11 8.59
N THR A 535 5.46 -23.97 9.62
CA THR A 535 5.48 -24.90 10.78
C THR A 535 5.19 -26.35 10.39
N LYS A 536 4.48 -26.57 9.27
CA LYS A 536 4.19 -27.90 8.71
C LYS A 536 5.44 -28.58 8.15
N ALA A 537 6.47 -27.83 7.77
CA ALA A 537 7.74 -28.35 7.25
C ALA A 537 8.67 -28.83 8.39
N THR A 538 8.22 -29.78 9.21
CA THR A 538 8.88 -30.13 10.49
C THR A 538 10.37 -30.47 10.37
N ASP A 539 10.79 -31.16 9.30
CA ASP A 539 12.20 -31.49 9.04
C ASP A 539 13.04 -30.27 8.63
N TRP A 540 12.42 -29.29 7.96
CA TRP A 540 13.08 -28.02 7.64
C TRP A 540 13.07 -27.07 8.84
N VAL A 541 12.03 -27.07 9.69
CA VAL A 541 12.02 -26.21 10.88
C VAL A 541 13.10 -26.63 11.86
N LYS A 542 13.28 -27.94 12.07
CA LYS A 542 14.34 -28.48 12.92
C LYS A 542 15.71 -28.27 12.27
N THR A 543 16.64 -27.69 13.03
CA THR A 543 18.00 -27.44 12.58
C THR A 543 18.96 -27.50 13.78
N ILE A 544 20.24 -27.21 13.54
CA ILE A 544 21.24 -27.01 14.59
C ILE A 544 21.81 -25.59 14.47
N GLU A 545 22.23 -25.02 15.60
CA GLU A 545 23.07 -23.83 15.61
C GLU A 545 24.48 -24.20 15.12
N PRO A 546 24.97 -23.63 14.01
CA PRO A 546 26.24 -24.05 13.41
C PRO A 546 27.46 -23.90 14.32
N LEU A 547 27.47 -22.89 15.20
CA LEU A 547 28.61 -22.58 16.07
C LEU A 547 28.65 -23.46 17.32
N SER A 548 27.50 -23.74 17.93
CA SER A 548 27.44 -24.53 19.17
C SER A 548 27.09 -26.01 18.96
N GLY A 549 26.57 -26.37 17.79
CA GLY A 549 26.03 -27.70 17.48
C GLY A 549 24.71 -28.02 18.20
N LYS A 550 24.13 -27.08 18.94
CA LYS A 550 22.91 -27.31 19.73
C LYS A 550 21.65 -27.36 18.86
N PRO A 551 20.61 -28.10 19.26
CA PRO A 551 19.31 -28.08 18.61
C PRO A 551 18.71 -26.67 18.55
N ALA A 552 18.16 -26.33 17.40
CA ALA A 552 17.54 -25.05 17.12
C ALA A 552 16.37 -25.22 16.14
N ARG A 553 15.56 -24.17 16.02
CA ARG A 553 14.45 -24.08 15.06
C ARG A 553 14.58 -22.86 14.16
N ARG A 554 14.24 -22.99 12.88
CA ARG A 554 14.19 -21.86 11.93
C ARG A 554 13.01 -20.94 12.24
N GLU A 555 13.15 -19.66 11.93
CA GLU A 555 12.01 -18.75 11.85
C GLU A 555 11.04 -19.24 10.77
N THR A 556 9.75 -19.28 11.13
CA THR A 556 8.69 -19.83 10.27
C THR A 556 7.85 -18.75 9.61
N SER A 557 7.95 -17.50 10.07
CA SER A 557 7.43 -16.38 9.27
C SER A 557 8.29 -16.16 8.02
N THR A 558 7.70 -15.55 7.00
CA THR A 558 8.42 -15.09 5.80
C THR A 558 8.45 -13.58 5.76
N MET A 559 9.39 -13.02 5.00
CA MET A 559 9.39 -11.60 4.64
C MET A 559 8.19 -11.29 3.72
N PRO A 560 7.75 -10.03 3.66
CA PRO A 560 6.67 -9.63 2.77
C PRO A 560 7.23 -9.47 1.35
N GLN A 561 6.36 -9.56 0.32
CA GLN A 561 6.74 -9.39 -1.09
C GLN A 561 7.57 -8.11 -1.35
N TRP A 562 7.28 -7.04 -0.60
CA TRP A 562 7.98 -5.76 -0.67
C TRP A 562 9.48 -5.86 -0.34
N ALA A 563 9.92 -6.88 0.39
CA ALA A 563 11.34 -7.10 0.69
C ALA A 563 12.16 -7.29 -0.58
N GLY A 564 11.66 -8.09 -1.52
CA GLY A 564 12.29 -8.29 -2.83
C GLY A 564 12.29 -7.02 -3.68
N SER A 565 11.23 -6.23 -3.65
CA SER A 565 11.09 -5.03 -4.49
C SER A 565 11.75 -3.75 -3.95
N CYS A 566 12.26 -3.73 -2.71
CA CYS A 566 12.94 -2.55 -2.19
C CYS A 566 14.33 -2.25 -2.80
N TRP A 567 14.89 -3.17 -3.60
CA TRP A 567 16.29 -3.05 -4.07
C TRP A 567 16.56 -3.61 -5.48
N TYR A 568 15.56 -4.16 -6.16
CA TYR A 568 15.69 -4.83 -7.46
C TYR A 568 16.34 -3.97 -8.57
N TYR A 569 16.16 -2.66 -8.51
CA TYR A 569 16.77 -1.69 -9.43
C TYR A 569 18.30 -1.71 -9.38
N LEU A 570 18.90 -2.08 -8.23
CA LEU A 570 20.35 -2.32 -8.12
C LEU A 570 20.72 -3.64 -8.79
N ARG A 571 19.88 -4.67 -8.63
CA ARG A 571 20.20 -6.00 -9.13
C ARG A 571 20.26 -6.07 -10.65
N PHE A 572 19.43 -5.30 -11.34
CA PHE A 572 19.48 -5.20 -12.79
C PHE A 572 20.83 -4.69 -13.33
N MET A 573 21.59 -3.92 -12.55
CA MET A 573 22.92 -3.48 -12.95
C MET A 573 23.92 -4.65 -12.99
N ASP A 574 23.71 -5.69 -12.17
CA ASP A 574 24.62 -6.83 -12.05
C ASP A 574 23.92 -8.16 -11.65
N PRO A 575 23.00 -8.67 -12.49
CA PRO A 575 22.03 -9.68 -12.08
C PRO A 575 22.63 -11.07 -11.84
N LYS A 576 23.83 -11.34 -12.36
CA LYS A 576 24.52 -12.64 -12.31
C LYS A 576 25.61 -12.71 -11.24
N ASN A 577 25.85 -11.64 -10.48
CA ASN A 577 26.92 -11.62 -9.48
C ASN A 577 26.55 -12.39 -8.21
N SER A 578 27.29 -13.45 -7.90
CA SER A 578 27.07 -14.32 -6.75
C SER A 578 27.84 -13.91 -5.48
N ARG A 579 28.72 -12.91 -5.60
CA ARG A 579 29.68 -12.49 -4.56
C ARG A 579 29.30 -11.18 -3.88
N THR A 580 28.68 -10.25 -4.58
CA THR A 580 28.18 -8.98 -4.03
C THR A 580 26.76 -8.69 -4.50
N LEU A 581 26.05 -7.83 -3.76
CA LEU A 581 24.71 -7.35 -4.11
C LEU A 581 24.68 -6.77 -5.53
N VAL A 582 25.63 -5.87 -5.78
CA VAL A 582 25.94 -5.22 -7.04
C VAL A 582 27.44 -4.90 -7.04
N ASP A 583 28.12 -5.01 -8.17
CA ASP A 583 29.50 -4.53 -8.31
C ASP A 583 29.58 -2.99 -8.19
N LYS A 584 30.58 -2.47 -7.48
CA LYS A 584 30.70 -1.04 -7.19
C LYS A 584 30.91 -0.19 -8.44
N ALA A 585 31.69 -0.67 -9.42
CA ALA A 585 31.90 0.09 -10.65
C ALA A 585 30.61 0.13 -11.49
N LYS A 586 29.87 -0.99 -11.53
CA LYS A 586 28.57 -1.05 -12.22
C LYS A 586 27.52 -0.17 -11.56
N GLU A 587 27.45 -0.19 -10.23
CA GLU A 587 26.58 0.69 -9.45
C GLU A 587 26.89 2.15 -9.71
N SER A 588 28.14 2.56 -9.61
CA SER A 588 28.53 3.97 -9.75
C SER A 588 28.38 4.48 -11.19
N TYR A 589 28.43 3.59 -12.19
CA TYR A 589 28.17 3.95 -13.59
C TYR A 589 26.68 4.10 -13.88
N TRP A 590 25.86 3.11 -13.51
CA TRP A 590 24.44 3.10 -13.85
C TRP A 590 23.57 3.89 -12.88
N GLY A 591 23.96 4.00 -11.63
CA GLY A 591 23.23 4.67 -10.56
C GLY A 591 23.22 6.21 -10.68
N PRO A 592 22.22 6.89 -10.09
CA PRO A 592 20.93 6.33 -9.67
C PRO A 592 20.07 5.99 -10.91
N VAL A 593 18.87 5.44 -10.72
CA VAL A 593 17.88 5.32 -11.81
C VAL A 593 17.55 6.73 -12.29
N ASP A 594 17.69 6.98 -13.60
CA ASP A 594 17.46 8.31 -14.16
C ASP A 594 15.97 8.60 -14.23
N ILE A 595 15.17 7.65 -14.70
CA ILE A 595 13.71 7.78 -14.88
C ILE A 595 13.03 6.50 -14.41
N TYR A 596 12.16 6.62 -13.42
CA TYR A 596 11.34 5.55 -12.90
C TYR A 596 9.87 5.79 -13.22
N VAL A 597 9.20 4.80 -13.82
CA VAL A 597 7.78 4.89 -14.21
C VAL A 597 6.97 3.84 -13.44
N GLY A 598 5.93 4.29 -12.75
CA GLY A 598 5.08 3.42 -11.94
C GLY A 598 3.82 4.10 -11.42
N GLY A 599 2.80 3.32 -11.06
CA GLY A 599 1.52 3.84 -10.60
C GLY A 599 1.61 4.62 -9.27
N ALA A 600 0.78 5.65 -9.12
CA ALA A 600 0.73 6.50 -7.93
C ALA A 600 0.27 5.76 -6.65
N GLU A 601 -0.36 4.59 -6.79
CA GLU A 601 -0.73 3.71 -5.66
C GLU A 601 0.48 3.26 -4.83
N HIS A 602 1.69 3.36 -5.36
CA HIS A 602 2.92 2.93 -4.69
C HIS A 602 3.67 4.04 -3.95
N SER A 603 3.07 5.24 -3.83
CA SER A 603 3.68 6.45 -3.27
C SER A 603 4.16 6.31 -1.83
N VAL A 604 3.32 5.77 -0.93
CA VAL A 604 3.62 5.62 0.50
C VAL A 604 4.02 4.19 0.89
N LEU A 605 4.06 3.30 -0.11
CA LEU A 605 4.41 1.88 0.02
C LEU A 605 5.82 1.65 -0.53
N HIS A 606 5.94 0.97 -1.68
CA HIS A 606 7.21 0.65 -2.33
C HIS A 606 8.15 1.85 -2.43
N LEU A 607 7.67 3.01 -2.88
CA LEU A 607 8.54 4.17 -3.05
C LEU A 607 9.14 4.63 -1.72
N LEU A 608 8.40 4.56 -0.62
CA LEU A 608 8.93 4.90 0.71
C LEU A 608 9.89 3.82 1.23
N TYR A 609 9.53 2.55 1.09
CA TYR A 609 10.36 1.42 1.56
C TYR A 609 11.67 1.27 0.79
N ALA A 610 11.64 1.45 -0.54
CA ALA A 610 12.82 1.42 -1.39
C ALA A 610 13.80 2.53 -1.02
N ARG A 611 13.32 3.75 -0.72
CA ARG A 611 14.15 4.85 -0.22
C ARG A 611 14.78 4.52 1.13
N PHE A 612 14.01 3.95 2.06
CA PHE A 612 14.55 3.52 3.35
C PHE A 612 15.68 2.49 3.20
N TRP A 613 15.47 1.42 2.44
CA TRP A 613 16.50 0.40 2.21
C TRP A 613 17.71 0.98 1.48
N HIS A 614 17.50 1.85 0.47
CA HIS A 614 18.58 2.52 -0.24
C HIS A 614 19.45 3.36 0.70
N LYS A 615 18.84 4.12 1.62
CA LYS A 615 19.58 4.92 2.61
C LYS A 615 20.38 4.05 3.57
N VAL A 616 19.84 2.90 3.98
CA VAL A 616 20.59 1.93 4.79
C VAL A 616 21.81 1.43 4.01
N LEU A 617 21.64 1.09 2.73
CA LEU A 617 22.72 0.64 1.83
C LEU A 617 23.76 1.75 1.58
N TYR A 618 23.33 3.00 1.48
CA TYR A 618 24.20 4.17 1.34
C TYR A 618 25.08 4.35 2.58
N ASP A 619 24.48 4.29 3.76
CA ASP A 619 25.17 4.42 5.04
C ASP A 619 26.23 3.33 5.27
N ILE A 620 26.03 2.12 4.74
CA ILE A 620 27.03 1.03 4.80
C ILE A 620 27.96 1.01 3.58
N GLY A 621 27.89 2.01 2.69
CA GLY A 621 28.81 2.21 1.57
C GLY A 621 28.61 1.25 0.38
N ILE A 622 27.44 0.62 0.25
CA ILE A 622 27.10 -0.29 -0.85
C ILE A 622 26.65 0.46 -2.10
N VAL A 623 25.95 1.59 -1.93
CA VAL A 623 25.53 2.48 -3.02
C VAL A 623 26.15 3.87 -2.85
N SER A 624 26.30 4.58 -3.96
CA SER A 624 26.97 5.88 -4.05
C SER A 624 26.04 7.08 -3.91
N THR A 625 24.72 6.87 -4.01
CA THR A 625 23.69 7.90 -3.98
C THR A 625 22.79 7.79 -2.75
N LYS A 626 22.23 8.93 -2.29
CA LYS A 626 21.27 8.96 -1.17
C LYS A 626 19.88 8.47 -1.53
N GLU A 627 19.52 8.53 -2.80
CA GLU A 627 18.18 8.25 -3.33
C GLU A 627 18.25 7.36 -4.58
N PRO A 628 17.33 6.38 -4.72
CA PRO A 628 17.38 5.41 -5.79
C PRO A 628 16.84 5.91 -7.14
N PHE A 629 15.86 6.83 -7.11
CA PHE A 629 15.11 7.26 -8.30
C PHE A 629 15.19 8.78 -8.45
N LYS A 630 15.95 9.24 -9.44
CA LYS A 630 16.17 10.68 -9.67
C LYS A 630 14.88 11.38 -10.13
N CYS A 631 14.26 10.83 -11.18
CA CYS A 631 12.99 11.29 -11.72
C CYS A 631 11.92 10.21 -11.56
N LEU A 632 10.73 10.60 -11.11
CA LEU A 632 9.56 9.73 -11.01
C LEU A 632 8.45 10.25 -11.94
N ILE A 633 7.88 9.35 -12.74
CA ILE A 633 6.70 9.63 -13.55
C ILE A 633 5.63 8.62 -13.16
N ASN A 634 4.46 9.14 -12.76
CA ASN A 634 3.29 8.30 -12.54
C ASN A 634 2.39 8.34 -13.76
N GLN A 635 2.18 7.18 -14.39
CA GLN A 635 1.16 7.05 -15.42
C GLN A 635 -0.24 7.09 -14.79
N GLY A 636 -1.19 7.67 -15.51
CA GLY A 636 -2.59 7.61 -15.18
C GLY A 636 -3.15 6.20 -15.31
N LEU A 637 -4.31 5.96 -14.71
CA LEU A 637 -4.98 4.68 -14.80
C LEU A 637 -5.74 4.56 -16.12
N ILE A 638 -5.61 3.42 -16.79
CA ILE A 638 -6.58 3.02 -17.81
C ILE A 638 -7.81 2.44 -17.11
N LEU A 639 -8.95 3.10 -17.31
CA LEU A 639 -10.25 2.68 -16.83
C LEU A 639 -10.91 1.79 -17.90
N GLY A 640 -11.72 0.83 -17.44
CA GLY A 640 -12.60 0.09 -18.33
C GLY A 640 -13.74 0.96 -18.86
N GLU A 641 -14.59 0.37 -19.70
CA GLU A 641 -15.77 1.04 -20.23
C GLU A 641 -16.67 1.62 -19.13
N VAL A 642 -17.38 2.70 -19.46
CA VAL A 642 -18.31 3.36 -18.54
C VAL A 642 -19.44 2.39 -18.19
N GLU A 643 -19.58 2.09 -16.90
CA GLU A 643 -20.71 1.34 -16.40
C GLU A 643 -21.86 2.28 -16.05
N TYR A 644 -23.05 2.01 -16.59
CA TYR A 644 -24.26 2.72 -16.25
C TYR A 644 -25.06 1.94 -15.22
N SER A 645 -25.57 2.61 -14.21
CA SER A 645 -26.40 1.99 -13.17
C SER A 645 -27.50 2.92 -12.69
N ALA A 646 -28.60 2.35 -12.24
CA ALA A 646 -29.68 3.05 -11.56
C ALA A 646 -30.15 2.23 -10.35
N TYR A 647 -31.01 2.81 -9.53
CA TYR A 647 -31.55 2.12 -8.37
C TYR A 647 -32.91 1.53 -8.69
N ARG A 648 -33.24 0.42 -8.03
CA ARG A 648 -34.60 -0.08 -7.93
C ARG A 648 -35.07 -0.08 -6.49
N ASP A 649 -36.32 0.32 -6.30
CA ASP A 649 -37.00 0.16 -5.02
C ASP A 649 -37.40 -1.31 -4.79
N ASN A 650 -37.92 -1.59 -3.60
CA ASN A 650 -38.41 -2.91 -3.20
C ASN A 650 -39.59 -3.43 -4.05
N GLU A 651 -40.26 -2.56 -4.81
CA GLU A 651 -41.33 -2.90 -5.76
C GLU A 651 -40.79 -3.13 -7.18
N GLY A 652 -39.49 -2.95 -7.39
CA GLY A 652 -38.81 -3.15 -8.66
C GLY A 652 -38.96 -1.98 -9.63
N LYS A 653 -39.36 -0.79 -9.19
CA LYS A 653 -39.44 0.41 -10.04
C LYS A 653 -38.10 1.15 -10.05
N TRP A 654 -37.76 1.72 -11.21
CA TRP A 654 -36.56 2.54 -11.36
C TRP A 654 -36.64 3.82 -10.51
N VAL A 655 -35.56 4.09 -9.80
CA VAL A 655 -35.33 5.30 -9.01
C VAL A 655 -34.10 6.01 -9.57
N SER A 656 -34.25 7.32 -9.81
CA SER A 656 -33.20 8.17 -10.37
C SER A 656 -31.99 8.26 -9.44
N ALA A 657 -30.77 8.19 -10.00
CA ALA A 657 -29.54 8.19 -9.22
C ALA A 657 -29.29 9.49 -8.42
N ASP A 658 -29.96 10.58 -8.77
CA ASP A 658 -29.86 11.91 -8.15
C ASP A 658 -31.06 12.24 -7.23
N SER A 659 -31.92 11.27 -6.91
CA SER A 659 -33.06 11.49 -6.03
C SER A 659 -32.60 11.84 -4.60
N ASN A 660 -33.17 12.90 -4.01
CA ASN A 660 -32.93 13.29 -2.60
C ASN A 660 -33.52 12.31 -1.56
N SER A 661 -34.16 11.21 -1.99
CA SER A 661 -34.68 10.17 -1.10
C SER A 661 -33.55 9.31 -0.55
N ASN A 662 -33.61 8.96 0.73
CA ASN A 662 -32.71 7.98 1.34
C ASN A 662 -32.76 6.67 0.54
N LEU A 663 -31.69 6.37 -0.19
CA LEU A 663 -31.52 5.16 -1.01
C LEU A 663 -31.31 3.88 -0.17
N ILE A 664 -31.64 3.94 1.13
CA ILE A 664 -31.39 2.89 2.12
C ILE A 664 -32.20 1.61 1.80
N ASP A 665 -33.38 1.76 1.18
CA ASP A 665 -34.27 0.66 0.79
C ASP A 665 -34.24 0.36 -0.73
N CYS A 666 -33.16 0.76 -1.42
CA CYS A 666 -32.99 0.52 -2.85
C CYS A 666 -31.78 -0.35 -3.14
N TYR A 667 -31.84 -1.18 -4.18
CA TYR A 667 -30.67 -1.89 -4.71
C TYR A 667 -30.21 -1.30 -6.03
N GLN A 668 -28.89 -1.25 -6.23
CA GLN A 668 -28.29 -0.76 -7.47
C GLN A 668 -28.29 -1.85 -8.54
N GLU A 669 -28.73 -1.52 -9.75
CA GLU A 669 -28.76 -2.42 -10.90
C GLU A 669 -27.97 -1.82 -12.08
N LYS A 670 -27.20 -2.66 -12.78
CA LYS A 670 -26.44 -2.26 -13.97
C LYS A 670 -27.39 -2.16 -15.18
N VAL A 671 -27.31 -1.05 -15.90
CA VAL A 671 -28.10 -0.78 -17.11
C VAL A 671 -27.22 -1.04 -18.34
N PRO A 672 -27.68 -1.90 -19.28
CA PRO A 672 -26.98 -2.13 -20.55
C PRO A 672 -26.82 -0.83 -21.36
N ALA A 673 -25.66 -0.62 -21.97
CA ALA A 673 -25.33 0.64 -22.68
C ALA A 673 -26.28 0.96 -23.85
N ASP A 674 -26.85 -0.06 -24.51
CA ASP A 674 -27.85 0.09 -25.59
C ASP A 674 -29.20 0.67 -25.12
N LYS A 675 -29.43 0.64 -23.79
CA LYS A 675 -30.59 1.22 -23.12
C LYS A 675 -30.31 2.58 -22.50
N VAL A 676 -29.19 3.20 -22.81
CA VAL A 676 -28.78 4.50 -22.27
C VAL A 676 -28.82 5.57 -23.35
N THR A 677 -29.30 6.75 -22.99
CA THR A 677 -29.26 7.95 -23.82
C THR A 677 -28.54 9.06 -23.05
N LYS A 678 -27.62 9.77 -23.72
CA LYS A 678 -27.00 10.97 -23.14
C LYS A 678 -27.90 12.19 -23.37
N VAL A 679 -28.17 12.95 -22.32
CA VAL A 679 -28.96 14.19 -22.35
C VAL A 679 -28.16 15.29 -21.65
N GLY A 680 -27.58 16.21 -22.42
CA GLY A 680 -26.64 17.20 -21.89
C GLY A 680 -25.42 16.52 -21.23
N ASP A 681 -25.17 16.86 -19.96
CA ASP A 681 -24.03 16.35 -19.18
C ASP A 681 -24.35 15.08 -18.36
N HIS A 682 -25.53 14.49 -18.52
CA HIS A 682 -25.95 13.30 -17.77
C HIS A 682 -26.50 12.20 -18.68
N TYR A 683 -26.64 11.00 -18.11
CA TYR A 683 -27.13 9.81 -18.78
C TYR A 683 -28.49 9.41 -18.21
N VAL A 684 -29.42 9.02 -19.07
CA VAL A 684 -30.78 8.61 -18.69
C VAL A 684 -31.14 7.27 -19.32
N LEU A 685 -32.15 6.60 -18.76
CA LEU A 685 -32.73 5.41 -19.37
C LEU A 685 -33.42 5.80 -20.69
N LYS A 686 -33.16 5.05 -21.76
CA LYS A 686 -33.73 5.29 -23.09
C LYS A 686 -35.26 5.22 -23.09
N ASP A 687 -35.81 4.35 -22.26
CA ASP A 687 -37.25 4.13 -22.12
C ASP A 687 -37.93 5.11 -21.15
N ASP A 688 -37.17 5.83 -20.31
CA ASP A 688 -37.67 6.86 -19.39
C ASP A 688 -36.60 7.92 -19.09
N ALA A 689 -36.72 9.07 -19.75
CA ALA A 689 -35.77 10.17 -19.64
C ALA A 689 -35.74 10.84 -18.25
N ASN A 690 -36.67 10.52 -17.34
CA ASN A 690 -36.65 11.03 -15.97
C ASN A 690 -35.76 10.21 -15.04
N ILE A 691 -35.35 9.01 -15.45
CA ILE A 691 -34.47 8.15 -14.67
C ILE A 691 -33.03 8.45 -15.04
N ARG A 692 -32.34 9.23 -14.20
CA ARG A 692 -30.91 9.48 -14.36
C ARG A 692 -30.09 8.31 -13.87
N LEU A 693 -29.05 8.00 -14.63
CA LEU A 693 -28.13 6.91 -14.39
C LEU A 693 -26.85 7.45 -13.76
N ASN A 694 -26.28 6.67 -12.85
CA ASN A 694 -24.90 6.83 -12.43
C ASN A 694 -23.99 6.21 -13.50
N ALA A 695 -23.20 7.05 -14.15
CA ALA A 695 -22.24 6.67 -15.17
C ALA A 695 -20.82 6.76 -14.59
N ARG A 696 -20.17 5.61 -14.40
CA ARG A 696 -18.84 5.57 -13.79
C ARG A 696 -17.94 4.56 -14.49
N ALA A 697 -16.76 5.01 -14.91
CA ALA A 697 -15.67 4.15 -15.33
C ALA A 697 -14.83 3.75 -14.11
N TYR A 698 -14.37 2.51 -14.08
CA TYR A 698 -13.61 1.95 -12.96
C TYR A 698 -12.25 1.43 -13.42
N LYS A 699 -11.26 1.43 -12.52
CA LYS A 699 -9.94 0.82 -12.77
C LYS A 699 -10.13 -0.61 -13.27
N MET A 700 -9.41 -0.98 -14.33
CA MET A 700 -9.40 -2.36 -14.79
C MET A 700 -8.83 -3.28 -13.71
N SER A 701 -9.55 -4.35 -13.39
CA SER A 701 -9.11 -5.34 -12.43
C SER A 701 -9.74 -6.70 -12.71
N LYS A 702 -8.98 -7.78 -12.47
CA LYS A 702 -9.45 -9.15 -12.71
C LYS A 702 -10.66 -9.48 -11.83
N SER A 703 -10.69 -8.98 -10.60
CA SER A 703 -11.82 -9.16 -9.68
C SER A 703 -13.14 -8.57 -10.19
N ARG A 704 -13.08 -7.49 -11.00
CA ARG A 704 -14.26 -6.90 -11.63
C ARG A 704 -14.62 -7.51 -12.99
N GLY A 705 -13.74 -8.35 -13.55
CA GLY A 705 -13.94 -8.94 -14.88
C GLY A 705 -13.96 -7.92 -16.03
N ASN A 706 -13.49 -6.68 -15.80
CA ASN A 706 -13.50 -5.60 -16.78
C ASN A 706 -12.13 -5.38 -17.45
N VAL A 707 -11.28 -6.41 -17.47
CA VAL A 707 -9.94 -6.35 -18.05
C VAL A 707 -9.99 -6.64 -19.54
N VAL A 708 -9.32 -5.81 -20.34
CA VAL A 708 -9.04 -6.09 -21.76
C VAL A 708 -7.66 -6.71 -21.87
N ASN A 709 -7.57 -7.88 -22.50
CA ASN A 709 -6.32 -8.60 -22.70
C ASN A 709 -5.59 -8.01 -23.93
N PRO A 710 -4.31 -7.60 -23.81
CA PRO A 710 -3.60 -6.99 -24.93
C PRO A 710 -3.43 -7.94 -26.12
N ASP A 711 -3.44 -9.26 -25.92
CA ASP A 711 -3.33 -10.21 -27.04
C ASP A 711 -4.51 -10.11 -28.01
N ASP A 712 -5.72 -9.86 -27.49
CA ASP A 712 -6.92 -9.75 -28.30
C ASP A 712 -6.79 -8.50 -29.20
N VAL A 713 -6.35 -7.38 -28.63
CA VAL A 713 -6.10 -6.12 -29.37
C VAL A 713 -4.95 -6.28 -30.37
N VAL A 714 -3.85 -6.91 -29.99
CA VAL A 714 -2.70 -7.14 -30.89
C VAL A 714 -3.09 -8.07 -32.04
N SER A 715 -3.89 -9.11 -31.78
CA SER A 715 -4.36 -10.02 -32.82
C SER A 715 -5.28 -9.35 -33.83
N GLU A 716 -6.03 -8.33 -33.43
CA GLU A 716 -7.00 -7.63 -34.28
C GLU A 716 -6.41 -6.39 -34.97
N TYR A 717 -5.52 -5.66 -34.29
CA TYR A 717 -5.04 -4.35 -34.73
C TYR A 717 -3.51 -4.21 -34.83
N GLY A 718 -2.74 -5.14 -34.27
CA GLY A 718 -1.28 -5.05 -34.17
C GLY A 718 -0.78 -4.32 -32.92
N ALA A 719 0.45 -4.62 -32.51
CA ALA A 719 1.12 -4.01 -31.37
C ALA A 719 1.40 -2.52 -31.57
N ASP A 720 1.80 -2.09 -32.78
CA ASP A 720 2.06 -0.68 -33.06
C ASP A 720 0.79 0.17 -32.90
N SER A 721 -0.36 -0.37 -33.33
CA SER A 721 -1.67 0.31 -33.20
C SER A 721 -2.07 0.47 -31.73
N LEU A 722 -1.93 -0.59 -30.91
CA LEU A 722 -2.22 -0.52 -29.48
C LEU A 722 -1.32 0.52 -28.78
N ARG A 723 -0.02 0.49 -29.05
CA ARG A 723 0.94 1.41 -28.45
C ARG A 723 0.70 2.86 -28.86
N LEU A 724 0.35 3.08 -30.14
CA LEU A 724 -0.01 4.41 -30.63
C LEU A 724 -1.30 4.88 -29.97
N TYR A 725 -2.31 4.02 -29.88
CA TYR A 725 -3.57 4.32 -29.22
C TYR A 725 -3.34 4.74 -27.76
N GLU A 726 -2.55 3.97 -27.00
CA GLU A 726 -2.20 4.28 -25.61
C GLU A 726 -1.61 5.68 -25.44
N MET A 727 -0.72 6.09 -26.35
CA MET A 727 -0.08 7.41 -26.32
C MET A 727 -0.97 8.54 -26.87
N PHE A 728 -2.06 8.20 -27.56
CA PHE A 728 -2.99 9.16 -28.15
C PHE A 728 -4.28 9.35 -27.35
N MET A 729 -4.53 8.51 -26.33
CA MET A 729 -5.67 8.66 -25.41
C MET A 729 -5.61 9.95 -24.57
N GLY A 730 -4.44 10.58 -24.46
CA GLY A 730 -4.24 11.83 -23.72
C GLY A 730 -2.87 11.90 -23.06
N PRO A 731 -2.63 12.93 -22.23
CA PRO A 731 -1.39 13.05 -21.48
C PRO A 731 -1.16 11.84 -20.55
N LEU A 732 0.04 11.24 -20.58
CA LEU A 732 0.41 10.02 -19.85
C LEU A 732 0.05 10.05 -18.34
N ARG A 733 0.04 11.24 -17.73
CA ARG A 733 -0.21 11.41 -16.28
C ARG A 733 -1.71 11.42 -15.92
N TYR A 734 -2.61 11.47 -16.89
CA TYR A 734 -4.05 11.52 -16.67
C TYR A 734 -4.70 10.16 -16.88
N ALA A 735 -5.78 9.90 -16.12
CA ALA A 735 -6.58 8.71 -16.32
C ALA A 735 -7.31 8.80 -17.66
N SER A 736 -7.38 7.67 -18.37
CA SER A 736 -8.03 7.55 -19.67
C SER A 736 -8.98 6.36 -19.65
N ILE A 737 -10.10 6.47 -20.38
CA ILE A 737 -11.05 5.37 -20.56
C ILE A 737 -10.62 4.60 -21.81
N PHE A 738 -10.48 3.29 -21.69
CA PHE A 738 -10.25 2.43 -22.85
C PHE A 738 -11.56 2.25 -23.62
N ILE A 739 -11.53 2.48 -24.93
CA ILE A 739 -12.69 2.37 -25.83
C ILE A 739 -12.32 1.38 -26.94
N ASP A 740 -13.02 0.26 -27.00
CA ASP A 740 -12.76 -0.84 -27.96
C ASP A 740 -13.35 -0.54 -29.35
N GLU A 741 -14.41 0.27 -29.43
CA GLU A 741 -15.05 0.64 -30.70
C GLU A 741 -14.46 1.94 -31.31
N VAL A 742 -13.72 1.78 -32.42
CA VAL A 742 -13.21 2.89 -33.26
C VAL A 742 -14.32 3.86 -33.71
N THR A 743 -15.57 3.41 -33.76
CA THR A 743 -16.72 4.20 -34.24
C THR A 743 -17.11 5.36 -33.33
N THR A 744 -16.78 5.34 -32.03
CA THR A 744 -17.21 6.39 -31.09
C THR A 744 -16.25 7.59 -31.03
N ILE A 745 -14.98 7.42 -31.44
CA ILE A 745 -13.96 8.47 -31.38
C ILE A 745 -14.20 9.59 -32.41
N LEU A 746 -15.04 9.35 -33.43
CA LEU A 746 -15.37 10.34 -34.46
C LEU A 746 -16.64 11.15 -34.16
N GLU A 747 -17.35 10.88 -33.05
CA GLU A 747 -18.57 11.62 -32.67
C GLU A 747 -18.48 12.35 -31.32
N SER A 748 -17.32 12.32 -30.65
CA SER A 748 -16.99 13.21 -29.51
C SER A 748 -16.10 14.37 -29.96
#